data_AF-A0A7Y2YI69-F1
#
_entry.id   AF-A0A7Y2YI69-F1
#
_cell.length_a   1.000
_cell.length_b   1.000
_cell.length_c   1.000
_cell.angle_alpha   90.00
_cell.angle_beta   90.00
_cell.angle_gamma   90.00
#
_symmetry.space_group_name_H-M   'P 1'
#
loop_
_entity.id
_entity.type
_entity.pdbx_description
1 polymer ?
#
loop_
_entity_poly.entity_id
_entity_poly.type
_entity_poly.pdbx_seq_one_letter_code
_entity_poly.pdbx_strand_id
1 'polypeptide(L)'
;MSRSAYDGDELAQIETLNRKLFDAWFETGCDQERRSALRCYLRTMSLLHRRLRMFEVVNHRVFRGRNGLIVPYDAHGALSVYRVQHDGSECIARLRMPNGTLVTDAMIADLAGETGEPVDLERAIYDLDIESLPAVQVTRLRDLADVLMQLNACGSRHEAVYLLRFLVARLCSPSYRGVAKSKNLRPEALNVRNELVAFMNGPFASRLRLPTRILVREVSGLVSQPKRIDEVWQDTIDLAEVHVRGSTICNEIRRSTHHAMGRQTLALAQAYLDWLDSGAGEFPHPEREVPVAVDEEVRGDPRVRALVVRIVANLELLLGSSEIADRLREWQDLYERELLGCGTDDTLDEELESLLERGIRDENRWVAQRRLRNLDAKALGGAWDAGLREDFRTALAALQERVAAEPFDRVTAGSEARSAVAAFRSGLFRDHRDALFARLDHLLTFVGQDEQFEAFRESCSLRQELEALVGDGVFRNQRYLLHQLDCLLEEFGFLALRNVASGYLDSGVDLEQCLRIVFLCAGNLVRDGLYSRELWDLSAMLVIPTRTASELLDVLEQIQRNYHRLVFRVSEAYEVMAEHLGYSEDEMRAVLANFQRTMHDLNSLVHFSDIARAFIAERREQLLGLGSGAGGVDPWDFVHLSHVPDIARRVEDPEAPSLQARYGGKGSGLIHIAYLGIPTRDAFVVPTVLPRMNLHVAAPDRLDQELMRHIAILENDIAASEGGNLRLGDPRNPLLLAVRGGSVFSMPGMLATVVFAGMTQEVAESLALEDEWYAWDSFRRFLASYAAAAWHFDLEELDLVEKAKRRHGVSLKIDLPGAVMREVTEASKAAIREAGHGRELDAVLQDAGLQVRNAVRAVHASWDADRARRYRAIKHLSEGWHTAVIVQQMASGNRSNEEEMRAGMDESRISLTGVIPHTRMASDGVRRFTGDVKFSACGDDLVGGLTAALSFEPVQELQAQAPMLERKLNHIGARLRRYLGSDAEIEFTVERGILSILQTRSAEVEHHHNLRTFVDSGDPDGQGIGICGGAFRGIVAFDEQDVEQLRKSPEAAAEGVDGILLVLENPVPDEIPLILSVDGLLASRGGSTSHAAVAVHGIDEKPFSAVLGVAELHVRGSAAEFVDADGTVLHTVHRGDVVSIHGQNGAVFVGRREIRSVQ
;
A
#
# COMPACT_ATOMS: atom_id res chain seq x y z
N MET A 1 -41.04 -7.26 1.98
CA MET A 1 -40.72 -6.52 3.22
C MET A 1 -39.97 -5.26 2.85
N SER A 2 -40.62 -4.10 2.93
CA SER A 2 -40.12 -2.79 2.47
C SER A 2 -39.51 -1.99 3.62
N ARG A 3 -38.21 -2.18 3.86
CA ARG A 3 -37.36 -1.11 4.41
C ARG A 3 -36.38 -0.74 3.30
N SER A 4 -36.20 0.56 3.07
CA SER A 4 -35.17 1.05 2.15
C SER A 4 -33.81 0.47 2.60
N ALA A 5 -32.99 0.00 1.66
CA ALA A 5 -31.62 -0.43 1.95
C ALA A 5 -30.70 0.76 2.26
N TYR A 6 -31.18 1.98 1.97
CA TYR A 6 -30.49 3.24 2.10
C TYR A 6 -31.26 4.18 3.04
N ASP A 7 -30.57 4.99 3.82
CA ASP A 7 -31.19 6.08 4.58
C ASP A 7 -31.63 7.25 3.68
N GLY A 8 -32.26 8.29 4.26
CA GLY A 8 -32.79 9.42 3.49
C GLY A 8 -31.70 10.28 2.82
N ASP A 9 -30.54 10.42 3.44
CA ASP A 9 -29.42 11.19 2.90
C ASP A 9 -28.71 10.41 1.79
N GLU A 10 -28.55 9.11 1.96
CA GLU A 10 -27.98 8.20 0.98
C GLU A 10 -28.82 8.17 -0.30
N LEU A 11 -30.15 8.11 -0.17
CA LEU A 11 -31.06 8.21 -1.31
C LEU A 11 -30.92 9.54 -2.05
N ALA A 12 -30.80 10.66 -1.33
CA ALA A 12 -30.62 11.97 -1.96
C ALA A 12 -29.31 12.07 -2.78
N GLN A 13 -28.23 11.43 -2.30
CA GLN A 13 -26.96 11.35 -3.04
C GLN A 13 -27.09 10.48 -4.30
N ILE A 14 -27.79 9.34 -4.19
CA ILE A 14 -28.05 8.44 -5.33
C ILE A 14 -28.94 9.12 -6.36
N GLU A 15 -30.00 9.82 -5.96
CA GLU A 15 -30.89 10.57 -6.86
C GLU A 15 -30.12 11.67 -7.60
N THR A 16 -29.26 12.41 -6.90
CA THR A 16 -28.42 13.45 -7.51
C THR A 16 -27.46 12.87 -8.55
N LEU A 17 -26.85 11.72 -8.22
CA LEU A 17 -25.99 10.99 -9.15
C LEU A 17 -26.77 10.48 -10.36
N ASN A 18 -27.90 9.80 -10.14
CA ASN A 18 -28.76 9.25 -11.19
C ASN A 18 -29.18 10.30 -12.20
N ARG A 19 -29.62 11.48 -11.73
CA ARG A 19 -29.97 12.60 -12.62
C ARG A 19 -28.79 13.02 -13.48
N LYS A 20 -27.60 13.21 -12.90
CA LYS A 20 -26.40 13.57 -13.67
C LYS A 20 -25.98 12.49 -14.68
N LEU A 21 -26.10 11.21 -14.33
CA LEU A 21 -25.84 10.10 -15.26
C LEU A 21 -26.85 10.11 -16.41
N PHE A 22 -28.13 10.36 -16.12
CA PHE A 22 -29.20 10.45 -17.13
C PHE A 22 -28.94 11.61 -18.11
N ASP A 23 -28.66 12.82 -17.60
CA ASP A 23 -28.37 13.99 -18.45
C ASP A 23 -27.16 13.73 -19.36
N ALA A 24 -26.11 13.12 -18.82
CA ALA A 24 -24.84 12.89 -19.51
C ALA A 24 -24.89 11.79 -20.59
N TRP A 25 -25.68 10.73 -20.39
CA TRP A 25 -25.66 9.57 -21.27
C TRP A 25 -27.00 9.19 -21.89
N PHE A 26 -28.14 9.77 -21.52
CA PHE A 26 -29.45 9.45 -22.13
C PHE A 26 -30.05 10.59 -22.97
N GLU A 27 -30.02 11.85 -22.53
CA GLU A 27 -30.67 12.95 -23.28
C GLU A 27 -29.86 13.44 -24.49
N THR A 28 -28.76 14.17 -24.27
CA THR A 28 -27.86 14.69 -25.34
C THR A 28 -26.42 14.95 -24.87
N GLY A 29 -26.09 14.58 -23.62
CA GLY A 29 -24.93 15.06 -22.85
C GLY A 29 -23.65 15.41 -23.61
N CYS A 30 -23.25 16.68 -23.52
CA CYS A 30 -21.95 17.16 -24.00
C CYS A 30 -20.79 16.68 -23.10
N ASP A 31 -19.54 16.82 -23.55
CA ASP A 31 -18.38 16.35 -22.77
C ASP A 31 -18.26 17.00 -21.40
N GLN A 32 -18.72 18.23 -21.24
CA GLN A 32 -18.75 18.92 -19.95
C GLN A 32 -19.75 18.26 -18.98
N GLU A 33 -20.91 17.83 -19.46
CA GLU A 33 -21.92 17.13 -18.66
C GLU A 33 -21.42 15.75 -18.25
N ARG A 34 -20.76 15.03 -19.17
CA ARG A 34 -20.11 13.73 -18.87
C ARG A 34 -19.05 13.87 -17.79
N ARG A 35 -18.14 14.85 -17.90
CA ARG A 35 -17.12 15.13 -16.87
C ARG A 35 -17.77 15.50 -15.54
N SER A 36 -18.84 16.31 -15.55
CA SER A 36 -19.59 16.67 -14.35
C SER A 36 -20.22 15.44 -13.68
N ALA A 37 -20.79 14.54 -14.46
CA ALA A 37 -21.42 13.31 -13.98
C ALA A 37 -20.39 12.34 -13.40
N LEU A 38 -19.25 12.13 -14.05
CA LEU A 38 -18.14 11.33 -13.53
C LEU A 38 -17.58 11.90 -12.22
N ARG A 39 -17.42 13.23 -12.11
CA ARG A 39 -17.00 13.87 -10.85
C ARG A 39 -18.03 13.66 -9.75
N CYS A 40 -19.33 13.75 -10.08
CA CYS A 40 -20.39 13.44 -9.13
C CYS A 40 -20.30 11.98 -8.69
N TYR A 41 -20.14 11.05 -9.65
CA TYR A 41 -19.96 9.63 -9.36
C TYR A 41 -18.80 9.39 -8.39
N LEU A 42 -17.60 9.91 -8.69
CA LEU A 42 -16.43 9.74 -7.83
C LEU A 42 -16.61 10.35 -6.42
N ARG A 43 -17.37 11.46 -6.31
CA ARG A 43 -17.72 12.08 -5.04
C ARG A 43 -18.72 11.24 -4.25
N THR A 44 -19.82 10.83 -4.88
CA THR A 44 -20.86 9.97 -4.28
C THR A 44 -20.27 8.67 -3.79
N MET A 45 -19.41 8.03 -4.60
CA MET A 45 -18.64 6.86 -4.20
C MET A 45 -17.80 7.13 -2.95
N SER A 46 -17.09 8.25 -2.87
CA SER A 46 -16.27 8.57 -1.70
C SER A 46 -17.08 8.80 -0.42
N LEU A 47 -18.30 9.34 -0.56
CA LEU A 47 -19.20 9.61 0.57
C LEU A 47 -19.87 8.32 1.05
N LEU A 48 -20.52 7.59 0.13
CA LEU A 48 -21.32 6.41 0.46
C LEU A 48 -20.44 5.25 0.90
N HIS A 49 -19.25 5.08 0.34
CA HIS A 49 -18.37 3.97 0.69
C HIS A 49 -17.88 4.00 2.15
N ARG A 50 -17.95 5.16 2.83
CA ARG A 50 -17.69 5.26 4.28
C ARG A 50 -18.77 4.61 5.13
N ARG A 51 -20.02 4.62 4.66
CA ARG A 51 -21.20 4.11 5.38
C ARG A 51 -21.62 2.74 4.88
N LEU A 52 -21.62 2.57 3.56
CA LEU A 52 -22.00 1.39 2.81
C LEU A 52 -20.73 0.74 2.25
N ARG A 53 -20.15 -0.20 3.00
CA ARG A 53 -18.98 -0.97 2.57
C ARG A 53 -19.33 -1.64 1.22
N MET A 54 -18.53 -1.38 0.17
CA MET A 54 -18.75 -1.89 -1.21
C MET A 54 -19.87 -1.21 -2.04
N PHE A 55 -20.31 0.02 -1.72
CA PHE A 55 -21.22 0.72 -2.64
C PHE A 55 -20.54 1.02 -3.98
N GLU A 56 -21.11 0.56 -5.10
CA GLU A 56 -20.67 0.90 -6.46
C GLU A 56 -21.76 0.77 -7.54
N VAL A 57 -21.54 1.40 -8.70
CA VAL A 57 -22.26 1.00 -9.93
C VAL A 57 -21.63 -0.29 -10.44
N VAL A 58 -22.44 -1.34 -10.59
CA VAL A 58 -21.97 -2.69 -10.95
C VAL A 58 -21.13 -2.66 -12.23
N ASN A 59 -19.92 -3.23 -12.15
CA ASN A 59 -18.94 -3.25 -13.23
C ASN A 59 -18.62 -1.88 -13.83
N HIS A 60 -18.95 -0.76 -13.16
CA HIS A 60 -18.91 0.58 -13.74
C HIS A 60 -19.68 0.69 -15.07
N ARG A 61 -20.83 0.02 -15.20
CA ARG A 61 -21.66 0.06 -16.40
C ARG A 61 -23.08 0.51 -16.11
N VAL A 62 -23.58 1.36 -16.99
CA VAL A 62 -25.00 1.76 -17.05
C VAL A 62 -25.55 1.39 -18.41
N PHE A 63 -26.86 1.24 -18.55
CA PHE A 63 -27.47 0.74 -19.78
C PHE A 63 -28.52 1.70 -20.29
N ARG A 64 -28.44 2.10 -21.56
CA ARG A 64 -29.48 2.88 -22.23
C ARG A 64 -30.64 1.94 -22.58
N GLY A 65 -31.69 1.96 -21.77
CA GLY A 65 -32.93 1.22 -22.01
C GLY A 65 -33.84 1.95 -23.00
N ARG A 66 -35.02 1.39 -23.26
CA ARG A 66 -35.98 1.99 -24.21
C ARG A 66 -36.62 3.26 -23.66
N ASN A 67 -36.87 3.30 -22.35
CA ASN A 67 -37.64 4.34 -21.67
C ASN A 67 -36.85 5.08 -20.57
N GLY A 68 -35.53 4.94 -20.52
CA GLY A 68 -34.68 5.59 -19.52
C GLY A 68 -33.31 4.95 -19.38
N LEU A 69 -32.50 5.48 -18.47
CA LEU A 69 -31.20 4.91 -18.13
C LEU A 69 -31.35 3.87 -17.02
N ILE A 70 -30.76 2.69 -17.20
CA ILE A 70 -30.70 1.63 -16.19
C ILE A 70 -29.38 1.73 -15.45
N VAL A 71 -29.43 1.85 -14.12
CA VAL A 71 -28.27 2.01 -13.25
C VAL A 71 -28.30 0.91 -12.17
N PRO A 72 -27.45 -0.12 -12.30
CA PRO A 72 -27.32 -1.16 -11.28
C PRO A 72 -26.33 -0.73 -10.19
N TYR A 73 -26.74 -0.81 -8.93
CA TYR A 73 -25.89 -0.59 -7.77
C TYR A 73 -25.69 -1.89 -6.98
N ASP A 74 -24.46 -2.16 -6.58
CA ASP A 74 -24.17 -3.18 -5.55
C ASP A 74 -23.76 -2.47 -4.26
N ALA A 75 -24.25 -3.00 -3.14
CA ALA A 75 -23.87 -2.63 -1.79
C ALA A 75 -23.76 -3.92 -0.96
N HIS A 76 -22.59 -4.56 -1.03
CA HIS A 76 -22.27 -5.77 -0.27
C HIS A 76 -23.17 -6.98 -0.61
N GLY A 77 -23.32 -7.28 -1.90
CA GLY A 77 -24.14 -8.39 -2.40
C GLY A 77 -25.65 -8.07 -2.45
N ALA A 78 -26.04 -6.84 -2.12
CA ALA A 78 -27.40 -6.34 -2.27
C ALA A 78 -27.51 -5.53 -3.56
N LEU A 79 -27.77 -6.23 -4.67
CA LEU A 79 -27.96 -5.63 -5.99
C LEU A 79 -29.30 -4.90 -6.04
N SER A 80 -29.26 -3.62 -6.40
CA SER A 80 -30.44 -2.77 -6.64
C SER A 80 -30.36 -2.17 -8.03
N VAL A 81 -31.35 -2.45 -8.89
CA VAL A 81 -31.39 -1.92 -10.25
C VAL A 81 -32.38 -0.76 -10.30
N TYR A 82 -31.93 0.40 -10.78
CA TYR A 82 -32.75 1.60 -10.92
C TYR A 82 -33.04 1.89 -12.40
N ARG A 83 -34.23 2.37 -12.69
CA ARG A 83 -34.59 3.05 -13.94
C ARG A 83 -34.66 4.55 -13.66
N VAL A 84 -33.96 5.34 -14.47
CA VAL A 84 -33.89 6.80 -14.36
C VAL A 84 -34.55 7.43 -15.57
N GLN A 85 -35.47 8.34 -15.31
CA GLN A 85 -36.27 9.06 -16.29
C GLN A 85 -36.26 10.56 -15.95
N HIS A 86 -36.79 11.40 -16.85
CA HIS A 86 -36.82 12.85 -16.66
C HIS A 86 -37.62 13.27 -15.41
N ASP A 87 -38.64 12.50 -15.00
CA ASP A 87 -39.52 12.78 -13.86
C ASP A 87 -39.07 12.14 -12.54
N GLY A 88 -38.02 11.30 -12.55
CA GLY A 88 -37.47 10.70 -11.33
C GLY A 88 -36.68 9.41 -11.54
N SER A 89 -36.31 8.77 -10.43
CA SER A 89 -35.62 7.48 -10.41
C SER A 89 -36.41 6.45 -9.62
N GLU A 90 -36.65 5.28 -10.21
CA GLU A 90 -37.40 4.18 -9.60
C GLU A 90 -36.50 2.95 -9.45
N CYS A 91 -36.54 2.29 -8.29
CA CYS A 91 -35.87 1.01 -8.09
C CYS A 91 -36.75 -0.13 -8.61
N ILE A 92 -36.36 -0.74 -9.74
CA ILE A 92 -37.17 -1.73 -10.47
C ILE A 92 -36.89 -3.18 -10.06
N ALA A 93 -35.71 -3.48 -9.51
CA ALA A 93 -35.37 -4.81 -9.01
C ALA A 93 -34.42 -4.76 -7.81
N ARG A 94 -34.53 -5.74 -6.91
CA ARG A 94 -33.58 -5.99 -5.83
C ARG A 94 -33.32 -7.47 -5.68
N LEU A 95 -32.05 -7.85 -5.59
CA LEU A 95 -31.61 -9.22 -5.41
C LEU A 95 -30.49 -9.27 -4.37
N ARG A 96 -30.55 -10.24 -3.47
CA ARG A 96 -29.44 -10.55 -2.56
C ARG A 96 -28.71 -11.76 -3.09
N MET A 97 -27.40 -11.66 -3.19
CA MET A 97 -26.51 -12.68 -3.73
C MET A 97 -25.38 -12.96 -2.72
N PRO A 98 -24.71 -14.14 -2.81
CA PRO A 98 -23.44 -14.33 -2.13
C PRO A 98 -22.45 -13.21 -2.46
N ASN A 99 -21.65 -12.81 -1.48
CA ASN A 99 -20.60 -11.83 -1.76
C ASN A 99 -19.61 -12.44 -2.77
N GLY A 100 -19.16 -11.65 -3.75
CA GLY A 100 -18.24 -12.13 -4.77
C GLY A 100 -18.88 -12.63 -6.06
N THR A 101 -20.20 -12.81 -6.14
CA THR A 101 -20.90 -13.18 -7.39
C THR A 101 -20.53 -12.24 -8.55
N LEU A 102 -20.14 -12.83 -9.67
CA LEU A 102 -19.91 -12.14 -10.94
C LEU A 102 -21.26 -11.78 -11.55
N VAL A 103 -21.54 -10.48 -11.68
CA VAL A 103 -22.80 -9.98 -12.24
C VAL A 103 -22.59 -9.71 -13.72
N THR A 104 -23.31 -10.46 -14.58
CA THR A 104 -23.19 -10.34 -16.04
C THR A 104 -24.20 -9.34 -16.60
N ASP A 105 -23.95 -8.83 -17.81
CA ASP A 105 -24.92 -7.98 -18.53
C ASP A 105 -26.26 -8.68 -18.74
N ALA A 106 -26.23 -9.99 -19.03
CA ALA A 106 -27.44 -10.80 -19.19
C ALA A 106 -28.27 -10.82 -17.90
N MET A 107 -27.62 -10.98 -16.75
CA MET A 107 -28.28 -10.93 -15.45
C MET A 107 -28.93 -9.57 -15.18
N ILE A 108 -28.27 -8.46 -15.54
CA ILE A 108 -28.85 -7.12 -15.41
C ILE A 108 -30.04 -6.94 -16.37
N ALA A 109 -29.94 -7.42 -17.60
CA ALA A 109 -31.03 -7.36 -18.58
C ALA A 109 -32.26 -8.12 -18.10
N ASP A 110 -32.07 -9.31 -17.54
CA ASP A 110 -33.15 -10.13 -16.98
C ASP A 110 -33.84 -9.42 -15.80
N LEU A 111 -33.06 -8.83 -14.89
CA LEU A 111 -33.59 -8.05 -13.76
C LEU A 111 -34.30 -6.77 -14.19
N ALA A 112 -33.81 -6.10 -15.25
CA ALA A 112 -34.41 -4.89 -15.77
C ALA A 112 -35.66 -5.15 -16.64
N GLY A 113 -35.81 -6.38 -17.15
CA GLY A 113 -36.85 -6.77 -18.09
C GLY A 113 -36.65 -6.23 -19.51
N GLU A 114 -35.46 -5.70 -19.81
CA GLU A 114 -35.08 -5.20 -21.13
C GLU A 114 -33.55 -5.25 -21.32
N THR A 115 -33.11 -5.51 -22.56
CA THR A 115 -31.71 -5.37 -22.95
C THR A 115 -31.45 -3.92 -23.34
N GLY A 116 -30.59 -3.22 -22.60
CA GLY A 116 -30.14 -1.86 -22.93
C GLY A 116 -28.76 -1.83 -23.61
N GLU A 117 -28.45 -0.75 -24.32
CA GLU A 117 -27.10 -0.53 -24.86
C GLU A 117 -26.15 -0.16 -23.70
N PRO A 118 -25.08 -0.94 -23.44
CA PRO A 118 -24.20 -0.67 -22.32
C PRO A 118 -23.29 0.53 -22.57
N VAL A 119 -23.14 1.36 -21.55
CA VAL A 119 -22.21 2.48 -21.50
C VAL A 119 -21.13 2.14 -20.48
N ASP A 120 -19.88 2.17 -20.93
CA ASP A 120 -18.72 1.85 -20.11
C ASP A 120 -18.18 3.10 -19.40
N LEU A 121 -18.47 3.23 -18.10
CA LEU A 121 -17.95 4.32 -17.28
C LEU A 121 -16.50 4.08 -16.84
N GLU A 122 -16.06 2.82 -16.74
CA GLU A 122 -14.69 2.49 -16.35
C GLU A 122 -13.70 3.07 -17.34
N ARG A 123 -13.97 2.87 -18.63
CA ARG A 123 -13.18 3.43 -19.72
C ARG A 123 -13.07 4.95 -19.60
N ALA A 124 -14.18 5.64 -19.32
CA ALA A 124 -14.19 7.09 -19.18
C ALA A 124 -13.45 7.60 -17.91
N ILE A 125 -13.31 6.76 -16.89
CA ILE A 125 -12.65 7.11 -15.61
C ILE A 125 -11.17 6.74 -15.61
N TYR A 126 -10.79 5.63 -16.26
CA TYR A 126 -9.49 5.00 -16.15
C TYR A 126 -8.74 4.81 -17.48
N ASP A 127 -9.34 4.99 -18.65
CA ASP A 127 -8.50 5.07 -19.86
C ASP A 127 -7.75 6.40 -19.89
N LEU A 128 -6.53 6.34 -20.39
CA LEU A 128 -5.68 7.49 -20.68
C LEU A 128 -5.07 7.31 -22.07
N ASP A 129 -5.57 8.08 -23.04
CA ASP A 129 -4.98 8.17 -24.36
C ASP A 129 -4.05 9.38 -24.40
N ILE A 130 -2.76 9.13 -24.18
CA ILE A 130 -1.72 10.17 -24.14
C ILE A 130 -1.59 10.86 -25.50
N GLU A 131 -1.74 10.14 -26.61
CA GLU A 131 -1.62 10.71 -27.96
C GLU A 131 -2.73 11.70 -28.27
N SER A 132 -3.91 11.51 -27.66
CA SER A 132 -5.03 12.44 -27.79
C SER A 132 -4.92 13.70 -26.91
N LEU A 133 -4.03 13.69 -25.90
CA LEU A 133 -3.90 14.80 -24.97
C LEU A 133 -3.02 15.92 -25.55
N PRO A 134 -3.38 17.20 -25.31
CA PRO A 134 -2.51 18.31 -25.69
C PRO A 134 -1.19 18.23 -24.93
N ALA A 135 -0.09 18.54 -25.61
CA ALA A 135 1.24 18.56 -25.00
C ALA A 135 1.27 19.49 -23.78
N VAL A 136 1.63 18.94 -22.63
CA VAL A 136 1.68 19.69 -21.36
C VAL A 136 3.09 20.24 -21.18
N GLN A 137 3.23 21.57 -21.15
CA GLN A 137 4.49 22.24 -20.84
C GLN A 137 4.28 23.26 -19.73
N VAL A 138 4.94 23.05 -18.59
CA VAL A 138 4.85 23.96 -17.44
C VAL A 138 6.15 24.77 -17.36
N THR A 139 6.22 25.91 -18.04
CA THR A 139 7.44 26.75 -18.04
C THR A 139 7.32 27.99 -17.16
N ARG A 140 6.12 28.57 -17.08
CA ARG A 140 5.78 29.83 -16.38
C ARG A 140 4.69 29.59 -15.32
N LEU A 141 4.43 30.60 -14.46
CA LEU A 141 3.35 30.53 -13.46
C LEU A 141 1.95 30.42 -14.08
N ARG A 142 1.71 31.09 -15.21
CA ARG A 142 0.43 30.99 -15.93
C ARG A 142 0.16 29.55 -16.40
N ASP A 143 1.19 28.87 -16.91
CA ASP A 143 1.07 27.51 -17.43
C ASP A 143 0.69 26.54 -16.27
N LEU A 144 1.17 26.82 -15.05
CA LEU A 144 0.80 26.07 -13.86
C LEU A 144 -0.67 26.29 -13.46
N ALA A 145 -1.18 27.52 -13.58
CA ALA A 145 -2.60 27.81 -13.38
C ALA A 145 -3.48 27.13 -14.46
N ASP A 146 -3.04 27.13 -15.72
CA ASP A 146 -3.75 26.49 -16.83
C ASP A 146 -3.87 24.97 -16.62
N VAL A 147 -2.79 24.30 -16.19
CA VAL A 147 -2.81 22.87 -15.86
C VAL A 147 -3.70 22.57 -14.64
N LEU A 148 -3.66 23.42 -13.60
CA LEU A 148 -4.58 23.28 -12.46
C LEU A 148 -6.04 23.46 -12.88
N MET A 149 -6.34 24.40 -13.78
CA MET A 149 -7.68 24.60 -14.32
C MET A 149 -8.14 23.37 -15.14
N GLN A 150 -7.26 22.78 -15.95
CA GLN A 150 -7.53 21.53 -16.66
C GLN A 150 -7.81 20.38 -15.68
N LEU A 151 -6.98 20.24 -14.66
CA LEU A 151 -7.15 19.28 -13.57
C LEU A 151 -8.48 19.50 -12.82
N ASN A 152 -8.88 20.75 -12.60
CA ASN A 152 -10.16 21.11 -12.00
C ASN A 152 -11.36 20.76 -12.89
N ALA A 153 -11.17 20.59 -14.19
CA ALA A 153 -12.23 20.25 -15.15
C ALA A 153 -12.31 18.75 -15.48
N CYS A 154 -11.28 17.96 -15.17
CA CYS A 154 -11.20 16.55 -15.56
C CYS A 154 -12.23 15.64 -14.86
N GLY A 155 -12.70 14.62 -15.58
CA GLY A 155 -13.54 13.54 -15.06
C GLY A 155 -12.80 12.20 -14.91
N SER A 156 -11.63 12.06 -15.55
CA SER A 156 -10.78 10.88 -15.52
C SER A 156 -9.79 10.95 -14.36
N ARG A 157 -9.62 9.82 -13.67
CA ARG A 157 -8.65 9.70 -12.58
C ARG A 157 -7.22 9.60 -13.11
N HIS A 158 -6.99 8.87 -14.21
CA HIS A 158 -5.66 8.73 -14.78
C HIS A 158 -5.19 10.03 -15.43
N GLU A 159 -6.07 10.79 -16.07
CA GLU A 159 -5.77 12.15 -16.55
C GLU A 159 -5.36 13.06 -15.39
N ALA A 160 -6.09 13.02 -14.27
CA ALA A 160 -5.76 13.83 -13.09
C ALA A 160 -4.36 13.50 -12.53
N VAL A 161 -4.04 12.21 -12.39
CA VAL A 161 -2.72 11.74 -11.92
C VAL A 161 -1.62 12.15 -12.89
N TYR A 162 -1.85 12.00 -14.19
CA TYR A 162 -0.92 12.39 -15.25
C TYR A 162 -0.58 13.89 -15.15
N LEU A 163 -1.59 14.77 -15.17
CA LEU A 163 -1.40 16.23 -15.08
C LEU A 163 -0.70 16.66 -13.77
N LEU A 164 -1.03 16.03 -12.64
CA LEU A 164 -0.39 16.34 -11.36
C LEU A 164 1.10 16.01 -11.34
N ARG A 165 1.56 14.98 -12.05
CA ARG A 165 2.98 14.65 -12.13
C ARG A 165 3.78 15.72 -12.87
N PHE A 166 3.22 16.35 -13.92
CA PHE A 166 3.84 17.50 -14.57
C PHE A 166 4.05 18.66 -13.58
N LEU A 167 3.02 18.95 -12.79
CA LEU A 167 3.10 20.00 -11.77
C LEU A 167 4.16 19.70 -10.71
N VAL A 168 4.15 18.48 -10.15
CA VAL A 168 5.10 18.08 -9.11
C VAL A 168 6.54 18.05 -9.63
N ALA A 169 6.78 17.41 -10.79
CA ALA A 169 8.12 17.33 -11.39
C ALA A 169 8.67 18.74 -11.66
N ARG A 170 7.81 19.65 -12.13
CA ARG A 170 8.22 21.03 -12.39
C ARG A 170 8.54 21.80 -11.11
N LEU A 171 7.73 21.67 -10.07
CA LEU A 171 7.95 22.36 -8.80
C LEU A 171 9.18 21.84 -8.05
N CYS A 172 9.53 20.56 -8.21
CA CYS A 172 10.75 19.98 -7.65
C CYS A 172 12.02 20.28 -8.47
N SER A 173 11.88 20.90 -9.65
CA SER A 173 13.00 21.29 -10.51
C SER A 173 13.78 22.47 -9.92
N PRO A 174 15.13 22.43 -9.92
CA PRO A 174 15.97 23.53 -9.43
C PRO A 174 15.64 24.88 -10.08
N SER A 175 15.30 24.88 -11.36
CA SER A 175 15.03 26.07 -12.17
C SER A 175 13.76 26.84 -11.77
N TYR A 176 12.85 26.22 -11.01
CA TYR A 176 11.58 26.84 -10.61
C TYR A 176 11.59 27.36 -9.17
N ARG A 177 12.61 27.02 -8.36
CA ARG A 177 12.77 27.55 -7.00
C ARG A 177 12.82 29.08 -7.02
N GLY A 178 11.81 29.72 -6.44
CA GLY A 178 11.75 31.17 -6.23
C GLY A 178 10.97 31.99 -7.28
N VAL A 179 10.45 31.37 -8.36
CA VAL A 179 9.68 32.10 -9.40
C VAL A 179 8.38 32.69 -8.84
N ALA A 180 7.70 31.98 -7.93
CA ALA A 180 6.46 32.43 -7.30
C ALA A 180 6.59 33.66 -6.38
N LYS A 181 7.82 34.07 -6.04
CA LYS A 181 8.10 35.14 -5.03
C LYS A 181 8.48 36.48 -5.66
N SER A 182 8.57 36.58 -6.98
CA SER A 182 8.86 37.85 -7.65
C SER A 182 7.72 38.85 -7.42
N LYS A 183 8.01 40.03 -6.86
CA LYS A 183 7.01 41.08 -6.59
C LYS A 183 6.20 41.48 -7.83
N ASN A 184 6.77 41.28 -9.03
CA ASN A 184 6.17 41.57 -10.33
C ASN A 184 5.21 40.49 -10.84
N LEU A 185 5.10 39.34 -10.16
CA LEU A 185 4.27 38.18 -10.56
C LEU A 185 3.16 37.86 -9.53
N ARG A 186 2.80 38.84 -8.69
CA ARG A 186 1.76 38.68 -7.66
C ARG A 186 0.38 38.28 -8.21
N PRO A 187 -0.13 38.90 -9.30
CA PRO A 187 -1.41 38.49 -9.88
C PRO A 187 -1.42 37.04 -10.34
N GLU A 188 -0.33 36.58 -10.96
CA GLU A 188 -0.16 35.22 -11.46
C GLU A 188 -0.06 34.21 -10.31
N ALA A 189 0.69 34.53 -9.25
CA ALA A 189 0.77 33.70 -8.05
C ALA A 189 -0.58 33.59 -7.33
N LEU A 190 -1.37 34.68 -7.31
CA LEU A 190 -2.73 34.67 -6.76
C LEU A 190 -3.67 33.77 -7.60
N ASN A 191 -3.55 33.80 -8.92
CA ASN A 191 -4.33 32.94 -9.81
C ASN A 191 -4.02 31.45 -9.58
N VAL A 192 -2.74 31.10 -9.51
CA VAL A 192 -2.28 29.74 -9.15
C VAL A 192 -2.88 29.29 -7.81
N ARG A 193 -2.83 30.16 -6.79
CA ARG A 193 -3.39 29.86 -5.47
C ARG A 193 -4.90 29.60 -5.54
N ASN A 194 -5.63 30.40 -6.30
CA ASN A 194 -7.09 30.24 -6.45
C ASN A 194 -7.45 28.91 -7.11
N GLU A 195 -6.72 28.51 -8.17
CA GLU A 195 -6.92 27.22 -8.83
C GLU A 195 -6.52 26.04 -7.95
N LEU A 196 -5.47 26.18 -7.13
CA LEU A 196 -5.09 25.18 -6.13
C LEU A 196 -6.18 25.01 -5.06
N VAL A 197 -6.78 26.11 -4.58
CA VAL A 197 -7.92 26.07 -3.65
C VAL A 197 -9.12 25.37 -4.28
N ALA A 198 -9.42 25.65 -5.54
CA ALA A 198 -10.47 24.94 -6.28
C ALA A 198 -10.19 23.43 -6.38
N PHE A 199 -8.93 23.05 -6.63
CA PHE A 199 -8.49 21.66 -6.67
C PHE A 199 -8.66 20.96 -5.32
N MET A 200 -8.22 21.58 -4.21
CA MET A 200 -8.35 21.04 -2.86
C MET A 200 -9.80 20.86 -2.40
N ASN A 201 -10.72 21.65 -2.95
CA ASN A 201 -12.15 21.52 -2.73
C ASN A 201 -12.81 20.49 -3.68
N GLY A 202 -12.06 19.95 -4.64
CA GLY A 202 -12.49 18.94 -5.61
C GLY A 202 -12.39 17.49 -5.12
N PRO A 203 -12.84 16.53 -5.94
CA PRO A 203 -12.93 15.10 -5.57
C PRO A 203 -11.59 14.35 -5.57
N PHE A 204 -10.52 14.93 -6.12
CA PHE A 204 -9.21 14.26 -6.27
C PHE A 204 -8.21 14.60 -5.16
N ALA A 205 -8.37 15.73 -4.47
CA ALA A 205 -7.40 16.22 -3.49
C ALA A 205 -7.11 15.22 -2.34
N SER A 206 -8.16 14.63 -1.78
CA SER A 206 -8.03 13.64 -0.69
C SER A 206 -7.36 12.33 -1.13
N ARG A 207 -7.38 12.04 -2.45
CA ARG A 207 -6.82 10.82 -3.04
C ARG A 207 -5.36 10.99 -3.49
N LEU A 208 -4.87 12.22 -3.61
CA LEU A 208 -3.54 12.54 -4.16
C LEU A 208 -2.77 13.44 -3.18
N ARG A 209 -2.66 12.97 -1.93
CA ARG A 209 -2.10 13.73 -0.80
C ARG A 209 -0.68 14.22 -1.04
N LEU A 210 0.23 13.34 -1.43
CA LEU A 210 1.64 13.68 -1.60
C LEU A 210 1.84 14.77 -2.68
N PRO A 211 1.30 14.64 -3.91
CA PRO A 211 1.32 15.73 -4.89
C PRO A 211 0.69 17.04 -4.37
N THR A 212 -0.43 16.94 -3.66
CA THR A 212 -1.13 18.11 -3.09
C THR A 212 -0.26 18.83 -2.06
N ARG A 213 0.42 18.09 -1.17
CA ARG A 213 1.34 18.66 -0.18
C ARG A 213 2.50 19.37 -0.83
N ILE A 214 3.11 18.76 -1.86
CA ILE A 214 4.23 19.38 -2.59
C ILE A 214 3.76 20.67 -3.26
N LEU A 215 2.58 20.67 -3.88
CA LEU A 215 1.98 21.88 -4.43
C LEU A 215 1.80 22.97 -3.36
N VAL A 216 1.24 22.64 -2.19
CA VAL A 216 1.05 23.59 -1.09
C VAL A 216 2.39 24.10 -0.57
N ARG A 217 3.37 23.21 -0.37
CA ARG A 217 4.71 23.54 0.14
C ARG A 217 5.43 24.54 -0.78
N GLU A 218 5.41 24.31 -2.08
CA GLU A 218 6.14 25.12 -3.05
C GLU A 218 5.41 26.42 -3.45
N VAL A 219 4.08 26.42 -3.44
CA VAL A 219 3.28 27.64 -3.73
C VAL A 219 3.17 28.55 -2.50
N SER A 220 3.22 27.98 -1.28
CA SER A 220 3.11 28.76 -0.05
C SER A 220 4.39 29.51 0.28
N GLY A 221 4.31 30.84 0.37
CA GLY A 221 5.42 31.69 0.82
C GLY A 221 5.80 31.52 2.30
N LEU A 222 4.90 30.93 3.11
CA LEU A 222 5.08 30.65 4.53
C LEU A 222 5.78 29.32 4.79
N VAL A 223 5.56 28.30 3.94
CA VAL A 223 6.19 26.97 4.09
C VAL A 223 7.56 26.92 3.40
N SER A 224 7.70 27.55 2.24
CA SER A 224 8.95 27.57 1.46
C SER A 224 10.04 28.50 2.03
N GLN A 225 10.06 28.75 3.35
CA GLN A 225 11.13 29.48 4.04
C GLN A 225 11.95 28.52 4.89
N PRO A 226 13.02 27.96 4.30
CA PRO A 226 14.27 27.94 5.04
C PRO A 226 15.43 28.21 4.08
N LYS A 227 15.66 29.47 3.71
CA LYS A 227 16.88 29.81 2.93
C LYS A 227 18.14 29.56 3.74
N ARG A 228 18.06 29.61 5.07
CA ARG A 228 19.23 29.53 5.94
C ARG A 228 19.93 28.18 5.89
N ILE A 229 19.22 27.07 5.72
CA ILE A 229 19.87 25.74 5.65
C ILE A 229 20.63 25.57 4.34
N ASP A 230 20.00 25.95 3.22
CA ASP A 230 20.64 25.97 1.90
C ASP A 230 21.80 26.98 1.87
N GLU A 231 21.64 28.15 2.52
CA GLU A 231 22.70 29.14 2.70
C GLU A 231 23.85 28.59 3.55
N VAL A 232 23.58 27.91 4.67
CA VAL A 232 24.62 27.28 5.50
C VAL A 232 25.32 26.16 4.74
N TRP A 233 24.61 25.34 3.98
CA TRP A 233 25.21 24.30 3.15
C TRP A 233 26.11 24.91 2.07
N GLN A 234 25.62 25.89 1.33
CA GLN A 234 26.42 26.56 0.32
C GLN A 234 27.61 27.31 0.94
N ASP A 235 27.41 27.99 2.06
CA ASP A 235 28.46 28.74 2.74
C ASP A 235 29.55 27.82 3.31
N THR A 236 29.17 26.66 3.85
CA THR A 236 30.13 25.66 4.34
C THR A 236 30.86 24.93 3.21
N ILE A 237 30.20 24.72 2.06
CA ILE A 237 30.85 24.28 0.82
C ILE A 237 31.86 25.33 0.37
N ASP A 238 31.45 26.60 0.26
CA ASP A 238 32.32 27.69 -0.15
C ASP A 238 33.50 27.85 0.83
N LEU A 239 33.25 27.71 2.13
CA LEU A 239 34.30 27.75 3.16
C LEU A 239 35.33 26.64 2.95
N ALA A 240 34.89 25.38 2.80
CA ALA A 240 35.78 24.23 2.74
C ALA A 240 36.41 24.00 1.34
N GLU A 241 35.65 24.27 0.27
CA GLU A 241 36.03 23.98 -1.11
C GLU A 241 36.47 25.20 -1.91
N VAL A 242 36.29 26.43 -1.43
CA VAL A 242 36.72 27.63 -2.16
C VAL A 242 37.73 28.42 -1.36
N HIS A 243 37.44 28.66 -0.08
CA HIS A 243 38.20 29.59 0.74
C HIS A 243 39.32 28.95 1.58
N VAL A 244 39.09 27.75 2.14
CA VAL A 244 40.03 27.09 3.07
C VAL A 244 40.25 25.61 2.71
N ARG A 245 40.67 25.37 1.46
CA ARG A 245 40.90 24.01 0.94
C ARG A 245 41.96 23.27 1.73
N GLY A 246 41.60 22.09 2.24
CA GLY A 246 42.52 21.21 2.98
C GLY A 246 42.50 21.40 4.49
N SER A 247 41.67 22.32 5.01
CA SER A 247 41.40 22.43 6.45
C SER A 247 40.58 21.25 6.94
N THR A 248 41.08 20.53 7.95
CA THR A 248 40.34 19.45 8.61
C THR A 248 39.12 20.00 9.34
N ILE A 249 39.23 21.18 9.96
CA ILE A 249 38.15 21.86 10.68
C ILE A 249 37.04 22.31 9.73
N CYS A 250 37.36 23.00 8.63
CA CYS A 250 36.34 23.47 7.68
C CYS A 250 35.64 22.31 6.97
N ASN A 251 36.38 21.23 6.65
CA ASN A 251 35.79 20.00 6.10
C ASN A 251 34.85 19.32 7.09
N GLU A 252 35.17 19.34 8.38
CA GLU A 252 34.31 18.78 9.43
C GLU A 252 33.08 19.65 9.68
N ILE A 253 33.21 20.99 9.65
CA ILE A 253 32.06 21.92 9.68
C ILE A 253 31.11 21.61 8.52
N ARG A 254 31.63 21.47 7.28
CA ARG A 254 30.82 21.09 6.12
C ARG A 254 30.20 19.69 6.26
N ARG A 255 30.98 18.69 6.67
CA ARG A 255 30.51 17.31 6.83
C ARG A 255 29.38 17.24 7.83
N SER A 256 29.57 17.87 9.00
CA SER A 256 28.58 17.88 10.06
C SER A 256 27.34 18.71 9.68
N THR A 257 27.44 19.83 8.94
CA THR A 257 26.24 20.54 8.44
C THR A 257 25.41 19.70 7.46
N HIS A 258 26.02 18.78 6.72
CA HIS A 258 25.32 17.92 5.75
C HIS A 258 24.78 16.61 6.34
N HIS A 259 25.42 16.08 7.39
CA HIS A 259 25.11 14.75 7.93
C HIS A 259 24.50 14.76 9.33
N ALA A 260 24.86 15.71 10.19
CA ALA A 260 24.49 15.73 11.60
C ALA A 260 24.49 17.15 12.19
N MET A 261 23.85 18.10 11.51
CA MET A 261 23.88 19.51 11.90
C MET A 261 23.27 19.71 13.28
N GLY A 262 24.09 20.04 14.28
CA GLY A 262 23.66 20.10 15.67
C GLY A 262 24.46 21.10 16.50
N ARG A 263 24.31 21.03 17.82
CA ARG A 263 25.05 21.92 18.74
C ARG A 263 26.57 21.75 18.63
N GLN A 264 27.06 20.55 18.33
CA GLN A 264 28.47 20.32 18.06
C GLN A 264 28.95 21.05 16.80
N THR A 265 28.15 21.07 15.72
CA THR A 265 28.47 21.84 14.50
C THR A 265 28.55 23.33 14.78
N LEU A 266 27.61 23.85 15.58
CA LEU A 266 27.64 25.24 16.03
C LEU A 266 28.87 25.50 16.92
N ALA A 267 29.15 24.64 17.89
CA ALA A 267 30.31 24.77 18.78
C ALA A 267 31.64 24.72 18.01
N LEU A 268 31.76 23.85 17.00
CA LEU A 268 32.92 23.77 16.13
C LEU A 268 33.09 25.04 15.28
N ALA A 269 31.99 25.55 14.68
CA ALA A 269 32.00 26.79 13.93
C ALA A 269 32.32 28.01 14.81
N GLN A 270 31.82 28.03 16.05
CA GLN A 270 32.10 29.05 17.05
C GLN A 270 33.57 29.00 17.49
N ALA A 271 34.10 27.81 17.80
CA ALA A 271 35.49 27.62 18.18
C ALA A 271 36.44 28.03 17.05
N TYR A 272 36.07 27.75 15.80
CA TYR A 272 36.81 28.21 14.64
C TYR A 272 36.73 29.73 14.45
N LEU A 273 35.56 30.34 14.69
CA LEU A 273 35.41 31.80 14.69
C LEU A 273 36.27 32.48 15.77
N ASP A 274 36.25 31.94 16.99
CA ASP A 274 37.05 32.43 18.12
C ASP A 274 38.55 32.28 17.84
N TRP A 275 38.93 31.19 17.17
CA TRP A 275 40.29 30.97 16.70
C TRP A 275 40.71 31.97 15.60
N LEU A 276 39.82 32.27 14.65
CA LEU A 276 40.06 33.30 13.63
C LEU A 276 40.24 34.69 14.26
N ASP A 277 39.47 35.00 15.32
CA ASP A 277 39.51 36.31 15.99
C ASP A 277 40.69 36.49 16.95
N SER A 278 41.12 35.43 17.64
CA SER A 278 42.09 35.54 18.75
C SER A 278 43.35 34.67 18.62
N GLY A 279 43.36 33.71 17.69
CA GLY A 279 44.41 32.69 17.57
C GLY A 279 44.32 31.58 18.61
N ALA A 280 43.30 31.59 19.48
CA ALA A 280 43.00 30.54 20.45
C ALA A 280 41.53 30.14 20.33
N GLY A 281 41.26 28.84 20.17
CA GLY A 281 39.91 28.29 20.10
C GLY A 281 39.85 26.96 20.84
N GLU A 282 38.79 26.73 21.61
CA GLU A 282 38.58 25.49 22.35
C GLU A 282 37.74 24.54 21.49
N PHE A 283 38.41 23.71 20.70
CA PHE A 283 37.76 22.81 19.74
C PHE A 283 37.14 21.59 20.45
N PRO A 284 35.92 21.15 20.07
CA PRO A 284 35.23 20.00 20.66
C PRO A 284 36.04 18.69 20.68
N HIS A 285 36.81 18.42 19.63
CA HIS A 285 37.69 17.24 19.51
C HIS A 285 39.13 17.64 19.20
N PRO A 286 39.92 18.08 20.20
CA PRO A 286 41.24 18.66 19.99
C PRO A 286 42.28 17.67 19.42
N GLU A 287 42.01 16.37 19.46
CA GLU A 287 42.87 15.34 18.82
C GLU A 287 42.69 15.24 17.30
N ARG A 288 41.59 15.75 16.75
CA ARG A 288 41.23 15.68 15.32
C ARG A 288 41.07 17.06 14.66
N GLU A 289 40.69 18.05 15.46
CA GLU A 289 40.34 19.41 15.03
C GLU A 289 41.47 20.37 15.39
N VAL A 290 42.62 20.18 14.71
CA VAL A 290 43.80 21.02 14.90
C VAL A 290 43.96 21.94 13.69
N PRO A 291 44.08 23.27 13.87
CA PRO A 291 44.36 24.19 12.78
C PRO A 291 45.66 23.82 12.06
N VAL A 292 45.59 23.71 10.74
CA VAL A 292 46.73 23.38 9.88
C VAL A 292 47.27 24.65 9.19
N ALA A 293 48.36 24.53 8.43
CA ALA A 293 49.03 25.68 7.80
C ALA A 293 48.08 26.55 6.95
N VAL A 294 47.11 25.95 6.26
CA VAL A 294 46.11 26.69 5.46
C VAL A 294 45.14 27.50 6.32
N ASP A 295 44.82 27.05 7.53
CA ASP A 295 43.98 27.81 8.47
C ASP A 295 44.73 29.07 8.94
N GLU A 296 46.04 28.94 9.22
CA GLU A 296 46.89 30.06 9.69
C GLU A 296 47.07 31.13 8.60
N GLU A 297 47.13 30.72 7.33
CA GLU A 297 47.20 31.63 6.18
C GLU A 297 45.95 32.50 6.03
N VAL A 298 44.77 31.97 6.38
CA VAL A 298 43.48 32.67 6.21
C VAL A 298 42.99 33.38 7.48
N ARG A 299 43.69 33.26 8.61
CA ARG A 299 43.27 33.80 9.92
C ARG A 299 42.94 35.30 9.90
N GLY A 300 43.63 36.07 9.06
CA GLY A 300 43.41 37.51 8.90
C GLY A 300 42.50 37.91 7.74
N ASP A 301 41.92 36.96 6.98
CA ASP A 301 41.10 37.26 5.81
C ASP A 301 39.68 37.69 6.22
N PRO A 302 39.28 38.96 5.98
CA PRO A 302 37.96 39.45 6.35
C PRO A 302 36.82 38.74 5.59
N ARG A 303 37.08 38.11 4.44
CA ARG A 303 36.08 37.34 3.68
C ARG A 303 35.77 36.01 4.34
N VAL A 304 36.80 35.27 4.76
CA VAL A 304 36.65 33.99 5.48
C VAL A 304 35.95 34.22 6.81
N ARG A 305 36.38 35.25 7.55
CA ARG A 305 35.73 35.65 8.80
C ARG A 305 34.25 36.00 8.60
N ALA A 306 33.92 36.83 7.61
CA ALA A 306 32.53 37.21 7.33
C ALA A 306 31.65 35.99 6.96
N LEU A 307 32.23 35.02 6.24
CA LEU A 307 31.56 33.77 5.88
C LEU A 307 31.30 32.90 7.13
N VAL A 308 32.30 32.70 7.99
CA VAL A 308 32.14 31.93 9.24
C VAL A 308 31.17 32.61 10.20
N VAL A 309 31.19 33.95 10.33
CA VAL A 309 30.18 34.70 11.12
C VAL A 309 28.77 34.45 10.59
N ARG A 310 28.59 34.44 9.27
CA ARG A 310 27.28 34.16 8.66
C ARG A 310 26.84 32.72 8.90
N ILE A 311 27.77 31.75 8.79
CA ILE A 311 27.52 30.34 9.11
C ILE A 311 27.09 30.20 10.57
N VAL A 312 27.81 30.78 11.53
CA VAL A 312 27.47 30.76 12.96
C VAL A 312 26.09 31.39 13.21
N ALA A 313 25.85 32.61 12.72
CA ALA A 313 24.56 33.28 12.93
C ALA A 313 23.39 32.51 12.32
N ASN A 314 23.57 31.90 11.15
CA ASN A 314 22.54 31.06 10.54
C ASN A 314 22.38 29.73 11.29
N LEU A 315 23.45 29.12 11.80
CA LEU A 315 23.38 27.93 12.67
C LEU A 315 22.67 28.25 13.99
N GLU A 316 22.94 29.38 14.63
CA GLU A 316 22.25 29.84 15.84
C GLU A 316 20.75 30.04 15.60
N LEU A 317 20.37 30.58 14.42
CA LEU A 317 18.97 30.77 14.07
C LEU A 317 18.28 29.47 13.67
N LEU A 318 18.98 28.56 12.99
CA LEU A 318 18.47 27.23 12.61
C LEU A 318 18.36 26.27 13.80
N LEU A 319 19.21 26.44 14.81
CA LEU A 319 19.19 25.68 16.06
C LEU A 319 18.38 26.41 17.15
N GLY A 320 18.04 27.67 16.91
CA GLY A 320 17.17 28.49 17.73
C GLY A 320 15.69 28.26 17.43
N SER A 321 14.85 28.38 18.46
CA SER A 321 13.41 28.12 18.39
C SER A 321 12.56 29.21 17.73
N SER A 322 13.14 30.36 17.36
CA SER A 322 12.36 31.57 17.05
C SER A 322 11.72 31.58 15.65
N GLU A 323 12.41 31.11 14.60
CA GLU A 323 11.93 31.30 13.21
C GLU A 323 10.65 30.50 12.91
N ILE A 324 10.53 29.28 13.44
CA ILE A 324 9.34 28.45 13.22
C ILE A 324 8.19 28.86 14.13
N ALA A 325 8.50 29.31 15.34
CA ALA A 325 7.50 29.91 16.22
C ALA A 325 6.85 31.13 15.56
N ASP A 326 7.65 31.98 14.91
CA ASP A 326 7.15 33.14 14.17
C ASP A 326 6.26 32.73 12.98
N ARG A 327 6.66 31.71 12.21
CA ARG A 327 5.86 31.19 11.08
C ARG A 327 4.52 30.57 11.54
N LEU A 328 4.50 29.89 12.68
CA LEU A 328 3.26 29.36 13.28
C LEU A 328 2.35 30.50 13.75
N ARG A 329 2.90 31.58 14.33
CA ARG A 329 2.13 32.78 14.70
C ARG A 329 1.57 33.50 13.48
N GLU A 330 2.37 33.68 12.42
CA GLU A 330 1.89 34.28 11.16
C GLU A 330 0.76 33.43 10.53
N TRP A 331 0.84 32.10 10.64
CA TRP A 331 -0.24 31.22 10.22
C TRP A 331 -1.51 31.39 11.08
N GLN A 332 -1.38 31.50 12.40
CA GLN A 332 -2.51 31.76 13.31
C GLN A 332 -3.25 33.06 12.90
N ASP A 333 -2.50 34.14 12.64
CA ASP A 333 -3.07 35.42 12.20
C ASP A 333 -3.81 35.29 10.86
N LEU A 334 -3.23 34.57 9.89
CA LEU A 334 -3.85 34.34 8.59
C LEU A 334 -5.14 33.51 8.72
N TYR A 335 -5.12 32.46 9.54
CA TYR A 335 -6.28 31.60 9.77
C TYR A 335 -7.43 32.37 10.43
N GLU A 336 -7.14 33.17 11.47
CA GLU A 336 -8.14 34.01 12.12
C GLU A 336 -8.75 35.03 11.15
N ARG A 337 -7.91 35.69 10.33
CA ARG A 337 -8.38 36.66 9.34
C ARG A 337 -9.33 36.04 8.31
N GLU A 338 -8.99 34.87 7.77
CA GLU A 338 -9.82 34.15 6.80
C GLU A 338 -11.11 33.60 7.45
N LEU A 339 -11.03 33.12 8.69
CA LEU A 339 -12.19 32.71 9.48
C LEU A 339 -13.18 33.87 9.68
N LEU A 340 -12.68 35.10 9.86
CA LEU A 340 -13.50 36.30 10.04
C LEU A 340 -13.86 37.01 8.72
N GLY A 341 -13.28 36.62 7.57
CA GLY A 341 -13.50 37.30 6.29
C GLY A 341 -14.94 37.22 5.78
N CYS A 342 -15.49 38.33 5.27
CA CYS A 342 -16.89 38.43 4.81
C CYS A 342 -17.08 38.27 3.28
N GLY A 343 -16.08 37.74 2.57
CA GLY A 343 -16.10 37.60 1.10
C GLY A 343 -15.78 38.89 0.34
N THR A 344 -15.70 40.02 1.06
CA THR A 344 -14.98 41.24 0.72
C THR A 344 -13.55 41.16 1.28
N ASP A 345 -12.69 42.14 0.95
CA ASP A 345 -11.36 42.26 1.58
C ASP A 345 -11.46 42.61 3.09
N ASP A 346 -12.67 42.90 3.59
CA ASP A 346 -12.97 43.28 4.97
C ASP A 346 -13.35 42.04 5.83
N THR A 347 -12.90 42.04 7.08
CA THR A 347 -13.26 41.10 8.15
C THR A 347 -14.59 41.47 8.81
N LEU A 348 -15.14 40.55 9.60
CA LEU A 348 -16.35 40.78 10.41
C LEU A 348 -16.23 42.03 11.30
N ASP A 349 -15.05 42.25 11.89
CA ASP A 349 -14.77 43.41 12.75
C ASP A 349 -14.67 44.71 11.92
N GLU A 350 -14.05 44.69 10.74
CA GLU A 350 -13.95 45.84 9.84
C GLU A 350 -15.31 46.22 9.21
N GLU A 351 -16.14 45.22 8.86
CA GLU A 351 -17.51 45.42 8.39
C GLU A 351 -18.39 46.01 9.51
N LEU A 352 -18.22 45.55 10.76
CA LEU A 352 -18.88 46.13 11.93
C LEU A 352 -18.43 47.58 12.17
N GLU A 353 -17.13 47.86 12.13
CA GLU A 353 -16.61 49.22 12.32
C GLU A 353 -17.16 50.16 11.23
N SER A 354 -17.16 49.73 9.97
CA SER A 354 -17.74 50.49 8.87
C SER A 354 -19.25 50.70 9.02
N LEU A 355 -19.98 49.69 9.51
CA LEU A 355 -21.41 49.80 9.84
C LEU A 355 -21.65 50.83 10.95
N LEU A 356 -20.86 50.80 12.02
CA LEU A 356 -21.00 51.69 13.17
C LEU A 356 -20.65 53.14 12.82
N GLU A 357 -19.52 53.36 12.16
CA GLU A 357 -19.02 54.70 11.86
C GLU A 357 -19.73 55.31 10.65
N ARG A 358 -19.68 54.64 9.50
CA ARG A 358 -20.14 55.22 8.23
C ARG A 358 -21.59 54.94 7.94
N GLY A 359 -22.22 53.98 8.64
CA GLY A 359 -23.63 53.64 8.49
C GLY A 359 -24.50 54.27 9.58
N ILE A 360 -24.32 53.85 10.83
CA ILE A 360 -25.17 54.20 11.97
C ILE A 360 -24.87 55.61 12.48
N ARG A 361 -23.60 55.96 12.73
CA ARG A 361 -23.22 57.27 13.27
C ARG A 361 -23.49 58.41 12.29
N ASP A 362 -23.15 58.19 11.01
CA ASP A 362 -23.36 59.14 9.90
C ASP A 362 -24.78 59.12 9.31
N GLU A 363 -25.69 58.27 9.83
CA GLU A 363 -27.05 58.04 9.30
C GLU A 363 -27.14 57.68 7.82
N ASN A 364 -26.06 57.12 7.27
CA ASN A 364 -26.03 56.68 5.89
C ASN A 364 -26.70 55.30 5.77
N ARG A 365 -28.02 55.31 5.59
CA ARG A 365 -28.85 54.10 5.44
C ARG A 365 -28.35 53.17 4.32
N TRP A 366 -27.82 53.72 3.24
CA TRP A 366 -27.28 52.91 2.14
C TRP A 366 -26.03 52.13 2.55
N VAL A 367 -25.08 52.78 3.24
CA VAL A 367 -23.89 52.10 3.80
C VAL A 367 -24.31 51.07 4.83
N ALA A 368 -25.21 51.42 5.75
CA ALA A 368 -25.68 50.49 6.78
C ALA A 368 -26.33 49.22 6.18
N GLN A 369 -27.21 49.38 5.19
CA GLN A 369 -27.83 48.25 4.48
C GLN A 369 -26.82 47.44 3.66
N ARG A 370 -25.79 48.08 3.09
CA ARG A 370 -24.73 47.35 2.38
C ARG A 370 -23.90 46.51 3.34
N ARG A 371 -23.47 47.08 4.46
CA ARG A 371 -22.65 46.38 5.48
C ARG A 371 -23.42 45.25 6.16
N LEU A 372 -24.71 45.47 6.50
CA LEU A 372 -25.58 44.40 7.01
C LEU A 372 -25.78 43.25 6.00
N ARG A 373 -25.82 43.54 4.69
CA ARG A 373 -25.86 42.48 3.66
C ARG A 373 -24.55 41.69 3.57
N ASN A 374 -23.40 42.34 3.74
CA ASN A 374 -22.11 41.63 3.79
C ASN A 374 -22.04 40.69 5.01
N LEU A 375 -22.52 41.15 6.18
CA LEU A 375 -22.60 40.34 7.40
C LEU A 375 -23.58 39.16 7.23
N ASP A 376 -24.75 39.36 6.60
CA ASP A 376 -25.69 38.28 6.31
C ASP A 376 -25.11 37.30 5.26
N ALA A 377 -24.37 37.80 4.27
CA ALA A 377 -23.67 36.96 3.30
C ALA A 377 -22.61 36.07 3.96
N LYS A 378 -21.90 36.56 5.00
CA LYS A 378 -21.00 35.73 5.82
C LYS A 378 -21.76 34.60 6.51
N ALA A 379 -22.94 34.88 7.09
CA ALA A 379 -23.77 33.87 7.73
C ALA A 379 -24.26 32.79 6.74
N LEU A 380 -24.53 33.17 5.49
CA LEU A 380 -24.99 32.26 4.43
C LEU A 380 -23.86 31.50 3.72
N GLY A 381 -22.66 32.10 3.65
CA GLY A 381 -21.58 31.63 2.80
C GLY A 381 -20.70 30.52 3.39
N GLY A 382 -20.83 30.21 4.68
CA GLY A 382 -20.05 29.16 5.34
C GLY A 382 -20.90 28.05 5.95
N ALA A 383 -20.29 26.89 6.14
CA ALA A 383 -20.91 25.71 6.71
C ALA A 383 -20.91 25.77 8.26
N TRP A 384 -21.46 26.85 8.82
CA TRP A 384 -21.54 27.08 10.26
C TRP A 384 -22.59 26.19 10.93
N ASP A 385 -22.50 26.02 12.26
CA ASP A 385 -23.59 25.46 13.05
C ASP A 385 -24.94 26.14 12.74
N ALA A 386 -26.00 25.35 12.63
CA ALA A 386 -27.31 25.84 12.22
C ALA A 386 -27.92 26.79 13.27
N GLY A 387 -27.69 26.54 14.57
CA GLY A 387 -28.12 27.41 15.65
C GLY A 387 -27.38 28.73 15.64
N LEU A 388 -26.04 28.69 15.58
CA LEU A 388 -25.20 29.89 15.51
C LEU A 388 -25.56 30.78 14.31
N ARG A 389 -25.86 30.17 13.16
CA ARG A 389 -26.27 30.87 11.94
C ARG A 389 -27.62 31.55 12.11
N GLU A 390 -28.63 30.84 12.60
CA GLU A 390 -30.00 31.36 12.70
C GLU A 390 -30.11 32.48 13.73
N ASP A 391 -29.42 32.34 14.88
CA ASP A 391 -29.35 33.36 15.92
C ASP A 391 -28.75 34.67 15.37
N PHE A 392 -27.65 34.57 14.62
CA PHE A 392 -26.99 35.74 14.03
C PHE A 392 -27.87 36.40 12.95
N ARG A 393 -28.50 35.61 12.07
CA ARG A 393 -29.40 36.13 11.03
C ARG A 393 -30.65 36.78 11.61
N THR A 394 -31.21 36.22 12.68
CA THR A 394 -32.33 36.83 13.41
C THR A 394 -31.94 38.19 13.98
N ALA A 395 -30.75 38.29 14.58
CA ALA A 395 -30.23 39.56 15.08
C ALA A 395 -30.00 40.58 13.95
N LEU A 396 -29.43 40.15 12.81
CA LEU A 396 -29.23 41.01 11.64
C LEU A 396 -30.55 41.49 11.02
N ALA A 397 -31.59 40.65 10.98
CA ALA A 397 -32.91 41.03 10.48
C ALA A 397 -33.56 42.10 11.37
N ALA A 398 -33.51 41.93 12.70
CA ALA A 398 -33.98 42.94 13.65
C ALA A 398 -33.21 44.27 13.51
N LEU A 399 -31.91 44.21 13.27
CA LEU A 399 -31.06 45.37 12.97
C LEU A 399 -31.46 46.06 11.66
N GLN A 400 -31.77 45.31 10.60
CA GLN A 400 -32.22 45.87 9.32
C GLN A 400 -33.54 46.62 9.46
N GLU A 401 -34.52 46.06 10.18
CA GLU A 401 -35.79 46.72 10.47
C GLU A 401 -35.58 48.02 11.25
N ARG A 402 -34.67 48.01 12.23
CA ARG A 402 -34.39 49.18 13.07
C ARG A 402 -33.66 50.29 12.32
N VAL A 403 -32.74 49.94 11.42
CA VAL A 403 -32.08 50.90 10.52
C VAL A 403 -33.06 51.54 9.55
N ALA A 404 -34.18 50.87 9.23
CA ALA A 404 -35.23 51.38 8.37
C ALA A 404 -36.30 52.21 9.11
N ALA A 405 -36.37 52.14 10.45
CA ALA A 405 -37.40 52.80 11.26
C ALA A 405 -37.21 54.32 11.40
N GLU A 406 -38.31 55.04 11.62
CA GLU A 406 -38.31 56.48 11.95
C GLU A 406 -39.02 56.73 13.29
N PRO A 407 -38.37 57.36 14.29
CA PRO A 407 -37.00 57.89 14.28
C PRO A 407 -35.92 56.80 14.42
N PHE A 408 -34.74 57.05 13.85
CA PHE A 408 -33.62 56.10 13.89
C PHE A 408 -32.87 56.13 15.23
N ASP A 409 -32.95 55.05 16.01
CA ASP A 409 -32.26 54.90 17.29
C ASP A 409 -30.82 54.39 17.11
N ARG A 410 -29.89 55.34 16.97
CA ARG A 410 -28.46 55.06 16.75
C ARG A 410 -27.80 54.33 17.92
N VAL A 411 -28.23 54.61 19.16
CA VAL A 411 -27.58 54.07 20.37
C VAL A 411 -27.91 52.59 20.50
N THR A 412 -29.19 52.25 20.40
CA THR A 412 -29.62 50.86 20.53
C THR A 412 -29.19 50.04 19.32
N ALA A 413 -29.33 50.57 18.09
CA ALA A 413 -28.86 49.87 16.88
C ALA A 413 -27.33 49.60 16.93
N GLY A 414 -26.52 50.56 17.39
CA GLY A 414 -25.07 50.36 17.54
C GLY A 414 -24.71 49.33 18.63
N SER A 415 -25.48 49.27 19.72
CA SER A 415 -25.30 48.27 20.79
C SER A 415 -25.68 46.86 20.31
N GLU A 416 -26.80 46.72 19.61
CA GLU A 416 -27.28 45.46 19.06
C GLU A 416 -26.32 44.92 17.99
N ALA A 417 -25.79 45.78 17.11
CA ALA A 417 -24.80 45.39 16.10
C ALA A 417 -23.52 44.81 16.75
N ARG A 418 -22.99 45.48 17.78
CA ARG A 418 -21.84 44.99 18.55
C ARG A 418 -22.13 43.65 19.22
N SER A 419 -23.30 43.53 19.86
CA SER A 419 -23.68 42.30 20.56
C SER A 419 -23.84 41.12 19.59
N ALA A 420 -24.49 41.33 18.45
CA ALA A 420 -24.71 40.30 17.45
C ALA A 420 -23.39 39.80 16.86
N VAL A 421 -22.52 40.71 16.44
CA VAL A 421 -21.20 40.37 15.88
C VAL A 421 -20.30 39.71 16.92
N ALA A 422 -20.27 40.21 18.16
CA ALA A 422 -19.46 39.61 19.23
C ALA A 422 -19.91 38.19 19.59
N ALA A 423 -21.23 37.94 19.66
CA ALA A 423 -21.77 36.61 19.91
C ALA A 423 -21.43 35.63 18.78
N PHE A 424 -21.62 36.06 17.53
CA PHE A 424 -21.28 35.25 16.35
C PHE A 424 -19.78 34.93 16.29
N ARG A 425 -18.91 35.95 16.48
CA ARG A 425 -17.45 35.80 16.54
C ARG A 425 -17.02 34.82 17.63
N SER A 426 -17.59 34.95 18.83
CA SER A 426 -17.26 34.05 19.95
C SER A 426 -17.66 32.60 19.64
N GLY A 427 -18.78 32.39 18.95
CA GLY A 427 -19.18 31.07 18.45
C GLY A 427 -18.18 30.50 17.44
N LEU A 428 -17.80 31.31 16.44
CA LEU A 428 -16.81 30.88 15.44
C LEU A 428 -15.46 30.50 16.06
N PHE A 429 -14.97 31.25 17.05
CA PHE A 429 -13.70 30.95 17.71
C PHE A 429 -13.77 29.67 18.54
N ARG A 430 -14.83 29.52 19.33
CA ARG A 430 -15.04 28.31 20.14
C ARG A 430 -15.09 27.05 19.27
N ASP A 431 -15.76 27.12 18.12
CA ASP A 431 -16.05 25.94 17.30
C ASP A 431 -14.90 25.61 16.32
N HIS A 432 -14.06 26.60 15.95
CA HIS A 432 -13.09 26.45 14.84
C HIS A 432 -11.68 26.99 15.09
N ARG A 433 -11.38 27.60 16.26
CA ARG A 433 -10.08 28.24 16.55
C ARG A 433 -9.46 27.79 17.87
N ASP A 434 -10.20 27.91 18.96
CA ASP A 434 -9.62 27.96 20.32
C ASP A 434 -8.89 26.67 20.71
N ALA A 435 -9.49 25.51 20.42
CA ALA A 435 -8.87 24.21 20.69
C ALA A 435 -7.55 24.03 19.91
N LEU A 436 -7.53 24.41 18.63
CA LEU A 436 -6.34 24.31 17.78
C LEU A 436 -5.24 25.27 18.25
N PHE A 437 -5.59 26.52 18.56
CA PHE A 437 -4.61 27.53 18.98
C PHE A 437 -4.00 27.19 20.34
N ALA A 438 -4.80 26.69 21.29
CA ALA A 438 -4.29 26.25 22.59
C ALA A 438 -3.26 25.12 22.46
N ARG A 439 -3.48 24.16 21.55
CA ARG A 439 -2.51 23.09 21.27
C ARG A 439 -1.24 23.62 20.58
N LEU A 440 -1.36 24.58 19.66
CA LEU A 440 -0.20 25.23 19.05
C LEU A 440 0.63 26.01 20.08
N ASP A 441 -0.01 26.72 21.01
CA ASP A 441 0.69 27.43 22.09
C ASP A 441 1.37 26.45 23.07
N HIS A 442 0.74 25.30 23.33
CA HIS A 442 1.33 24.23 24.13
C HIS A 442 2.57 23.63 23.46
N LEU A 443 2.51 23.37 22.14
CA LEU A 443 3.67 22.97 21.34
C LEU A 443 4.83 23.96 21.47
N LEU A 444 4.55 25.27 21.35
CA LEU A 444 5.56 26.32 21.50
C LEU A 444 6.15 26.39 22.92
N THR A 445 5.42 25.92 23.94
CA THR A 445 5.90 25.87 25.31
C THR A 445 7.00 24.80 25.49
N PHE A 446 6.81 23.59 24.96
CA PHE A 446 7.84 22.54 24.98
C PHE A 446 9.14 22.99 24.31
N VAL A 447 8.99 23.71 23.20
CA VAL A 447 10.13 24.30 22.47
C VAL A 447 10.87 25.32 23.33
N GLY A 448 10.14 26.20 24.03
CA GLY A 448 10.73 27.17 24.95
C GLY A 448 11.44 26.53 26.15
N GLN A 449 11.07 25.29 26.50
CA GLN A 449 11.66 24.49 27.58
C GLN A 449 12.77 23.54 27.12
N ASP A 450 13.10 23.52 25.81
CA ASP A 450 14.07 22.61 25.18
C ASP A 450 13.67 21.11 25.26
N GLU A 451 12.39 20.80 25.41
CA GLU A 451 11.84 19.44 25.44
C GLU A 451 11.54 18.91 24.02
N GLN A 452 12.61 18.70 23.23
CA GLN A 452 12.50 18.42 21.78
C GLN A 452 11.67 17.17 21.44
N PHE A 453 11.77 16.10 22.23
CA PHE A 453 11.00 14.88 22.00
C PHE A 453 9.50 15.07 22.28
N GLU A 454 9.15 15.75 23.36
CA GLU A 454 7.74 16.06 23.67
C GLU A 454 7.16 17.06 22.65
N ALA A 455 7.97 18.01 22.16
CA ALA A 455 7.58 18.86 21.05
C ALA A 455 7.32 18.07 19.76
N PHE A 456 8.15 17.09 19.42
CA PHE A 456 7.89 16.18 18.30
C PHE A 456 6.63 15.33 18.49
N ARG A 457 6.39 14.80 19.69
CA ARG A 457 5.17 14.04 20.00
C ARG A 457 3.92 14.89 19.85
N GLU A 458 3.96 16.12 20.36
CA GLU A 458 2.86 17.07 20.28
C GLU A 458 2.59 17.48 18.83
N SER A 459 3.63 17.69 18.01
CA SER A 459 3.46 17.98 16.59
C SER A 459 2.83 16.80 15.83
N CYS A 460 3.23 15.55 16.13
CA CYS A 460 2.60 14.35 15.56
C CYS A 460 1.12 14.25 15.94
N SER A 461 0.78 14.46 17.22
CA SER A 461 -0.59 14.44 17.71
C SER A 461 -1.45 15.52 17.05
N LEU A 462 -0.95 16.76 16.97
CA LEU A 462 -1.62 17.85 16.25
C LEU A 462 -1.90 17.50 14.79
N ARG A 463 -0.90 16.98 14.07
CA ARG A 463 -1.05 16.56 12.67
C ARG A 463 -2.12 15.49 12.47
N GLN A 464 -2.31 14.59 13.44
CA GLN A 464 -3.38 13.59 13.41
C GLN A 464 -4.76 14.23 13.55
N GLU A 465 -4.91 15.23 14.42
CA GLU A 465 -6.17 15.93 14.68
C GLU A 465 -6.62 16.82 13.51
N LEU A 466 -5.67 17.38 12.73
CA LEU A 466 -5.99 18.27 11.60
C LEU A 466 -6.96 17.63 10.58
N GLU A 467 -6.94 16.32 10.38
CA GLU A 467 -7.86 15.67 9.41
C GLU A 467 -9.32 15.77 9.84
N ALA A 468 -9.62 15.67 11.13
CA ALA A 468 -10.98 15.85 11.64
C ALA A 468 -11.49 17.27 11.33
N LEU A 469 -10.57 18.24 11.27
CA LEU A 469 -10.86 19.63 10.93
C LEU A 469 -10.93 19.90 9.42
N VAL A 470 -10.29 19.07 8.58
CA VAL A 470 -10.23 19.26 7.11
C VAL A 470 -11.58 19.03 6.41
N GLY A 471 -12.48 18.21 7.01
CA GLY A 471 -13.93 18.09 6.76
C GLY A 471 -14.50 18.52 5.39
N ASP A 472 -15.71 19.08 5.35
CA ASP A 472 -16.26 19.73 4.13
C ASP A 472 -15.72 21.17 3.91
N GLY A 473 -14.86 21.64 4.81
CA GLY A 473 -14.38 23.02 4.83
C GLY A 473 -15.48 24.00 5.26
N VAL A 474 -15.29 24.67 6.38
CA VAL A 474 -16.23 25.65 6.94
C VAL A 474 -16.19 26.96 6.15
N PHE A 475 -15.02 27.29 5.59
CA PHE A 475 -14.78 28.43 4.70
C PHE A 475 -13.84 28.06 3.54
N ARG A 476 -13.90 28.85 2.45
CA ARG A 476 -13.28 28.54 1.15
C ARG A 476 -11.82 28.09 1.21
N ASN A 477 -11.00 28.76 2.02
CA ASN A 477 -9.56 28.56 2.08
C ASN A 477 -9.12 27.61 3.21
N GLN A 478 -10.03 27.08 4.02
CA GLN A 478 -9.66 26.33 5.23
C GLN A 478 -8.78 25.12 4.91
N ARG A 479 -9.13 24.33 3.89
CA ARG A 479 -8.33 23.15 3.49
C ARG A 479 -6.90 23.53 3.11
N TYR A 480 -6.71 24.65 2.39
CA TYR A 480 -5.38 25.17 2.06
C TYR A 480 -4.57 25.47 3.31
N LEU A 481 -5.16 26.21 4.25
CA LEU A 481 -4.49 26.64 5.47
C LEU A 481 -4.16 25.44 6.37
N LEU A 482 -5.04 24.45 6.48
CA LEU A 482 -4.78 23.25 7.28
C LEU A 482 -3.67 22.40 6.65
N HIS A 483 -3.62 22.24 5.32
CA HIS A 483 -2.49 21.59 4.65
C HIS A 483 -1.19 22.40 4.81
N GLN A 484 -1.28 23.72 4.80
CA GLN A 484 -0.14 24.60 5.06
C GLN A 484 0.41 24.41 6.47
N LEU A 485 -0.47 24.34 7.48
CA LEU A 485 -0.08 24.06 8.87
C LEU A 485 0.54 22.67 9.02
N ASP A 486 -0.03 21.65 8.39
CA ASP A 486 0.50 20.29 8.41
C ASP A 486 1.93 20.23 7.86
N CYS A 487 2.22 20.95 6.77
CA CYS A 487 3.59 21.10 6.26
C CYS A 487 4.52 21.84 7.25
N LEU A 488 4.04 22.87 7.95
CA LEU A 488 4.81 23.57 8.99
C LEU A 488 5.13 22.64 10.18
N LEU A 489 4.16 21.84 10.62
CA LEU A 489 4.32 20.90 11.73
C LEU A 489 5.26 19.74 11.37
N GLU A 490 5.26 19.28 10.11
CA GLU A 490 6.22 18.29 9.61
C GLU A 490 7.66 18.84 9.62
N GLU A 491 7.88 20.05 9.08
CA GLU A 491 9.19 20.71 9.08
C GLU A 491 9.68 20.96 10.52
N PHE A 492 8.77 21.39 11.39
CA PHE A 492 9.03 21.54 12.82
C PHE A 492 9.46 20.21 13.46
N GLY A 493 8.69 19.13 13.24
CA GLY A 493 8.99 17.81 13.79
C GLY A 493 10.34 17.27 13.33
N PHE A 494 10.68 17.47 12.05
CA PHE A 494 11.99 17.12 11.50
C PHE A 494 13.15 17.80 12.24
N LEU A 495 13.02 19.10 12.52
CA LEU A 495 14.06 19.85 13.23
C LEU A 495 14.17 19.44 14.71
N ALA A 496 13.04 19.18 15.37
CA ALA A 496 13.03 18.64 16.72
C ALA A 496 13.75 17.29 16.79
N LEU A 497 13.50 16.38 15.82
CA LEU A 497 14.18 15.09 15.75
C LEU A 497 15.68 15.21 15.49
N ARG A 498 16.12 16.19 14.70
CA ARG A 498 17.56 16.45 14.49
C ARG A 498 18.25 16.83 15.81
N ASN A 499 17.59 17.63 16.64
CA ASN A 499 18.09 17.97 17.97
C ASN A 499 18.13 16.75 18.90
N VAL A 500 17.10 15.88 18.86
CA VAL A 500 17.10 14.60 19.62
C VAL A 500 18.26 13.71 19.20
N ALA A 501 18.48 13.53 17.89
CA ALA A 501 19.58 12.71 17.37
C ALA A 501 20.96 13.25 17.80
N SER A 502 21.15 14.58 17.80
CA SER A 502 22.35 15.21 18.34
C SER A 502 22.54 14.91 19.82
N GLY A 503 21.47 14.95 20.63
CA GLY A 503 21.54 14.64 22.06
C GLY A 503 21.97 13.20 22.35
N TYR A 504 21.60 12.24 21.51
CA TYR A 504 22.05 10.84 21.65
C TYR A 504 23.54 10.65 21.42
N LEU A 505 24.14 11.42 20.50
CA LEU A 505 25.59 11.41 20.29
C LEU A 505 26.33 11.91 21.55
N ASP A 506 25.73 12.85 22.29
CA ASP A 506 26.32 13.46 23.48
C ASP A 506 26.11 12.63 24.75
N SER A 507 24.93 12.04 24.95
CA SER A 507 24.48 11.46 26.23
C SER A 507 24.25 9.95 26.20
N GLY A 508 24.36 9.32 25.02
CA GLY A 508 24.01 7.92 24.79
C GLY A 508 22.58 7.73 24.28
N VAL A 509 22.33 6.58 23.64
CA VAL A 509 21.05 6.26 22.97
C VAL A 509 20.02 5.69 23.97
N ASP A 510 18.80 6.23 23.95
CA ASP A 510 17.62 5.62 24.57
C ASP A 510 16.83 4.79 23.55
N LEU A 511 16.87 3.47 23.68
CA LEU A 511 16.21 2.55 22.75
C LEU A 511 14.69 2.72 22.75
N GLU A 512 14.04 2.89 23.91
CA GLU A 512 12.58 3.01 23.96
C GLU A 512 12.12 4.26 23.22
N GLN A 513 12.83 5.37 23.44
CA GLN A 513 12.60 6.62 22.74
C GLN A 513 12.84 6.48 21.23
N CYS A 514 13.92 5.82 20.77
CA CYS A 514 14.15 5.51 19.35
C CYS A 514 13.00 4.72 18.72
N LEU A 515 12.58 3.62 19.35
CA LEU A 515 11.50 2.78 18.84
C LEU A 515 10.16 3.53 18.79
N ARG A 516 9.91 4.41 19.77
CA ARG A 516 8.74 5.30 19.76
C ARG A 516 8.80 6.33 18.63
N ILE A 517 9.98 6.91 18.33
CA ILE A 517 10.15 7.84 17.19
C ILE A 517 9.80 7.13 15.88
N VAL A 518 10.33 5.91 15.67
CA VAL A 518 10.04 5.10 14.47
C VAL A 518 8.53 4.88 14.31
N PHE A 519 7.83 4.53 15.40
CA PHE A 519 6.38 4.36 15.39
C PHE A 519 5.61 5.64 15.05
N LEU A 520 5.99 6.79 15.63
CA LEU A 520 5.33 8.06 15.36
C LEU A 520 5.55 8.54 13.92
N CYS A 521 6.77 8.42 13.39
CA CYS A 521 7.06 8.72 11.99
C CYS A 521 6.25 7.81 11.03
N ALA A 522 6.13 6.51 11.33
CA ALA A 522 5.31 5.60 10.52
C ALA A 522 3.84 6.03 10.49
N GLY A 523 3.30 6.54 11.60
CA GLY A 523 1.95 7.11 11.67
C GLY A 523 1.76 8.37 10.83
N ASN A 524 2.80 9.20 10.73
CA ASN A 524 2.77 10.42 9.92
C ASN A 524 2.75 10.14 8.40
N LEU A 525 3.26 8.99 7.94
CA LEU A 525 3.29 8.64 6.51
C LEU A 525 1.90 8.67 5.83
N VAL A 526 0.83 8.38 6.58
CA VAL A 526 -0.56 8.54 6.11
C VAL A 526 -0.85 9.98 5.69
N ARG A 527 -0.36 10.94 6.47
CA ARG A 527 -0.50 12.38 6.23
C ARG A 527 0.35 12.82 5.06
N ASP A 528 1.56 12.28 4.97
CA ASP A 528 2.51 12.62 3.91
C ASP A 528 2.06 12.13 2.53
N GLY A 529 1.06 11.23 2.48
CA GLY A 529 0.65 10.55 1.26
C GLY A 529 1.63 9.44 0.86
N LEU A 530 2.43 8.98 1.82
CA LEU A 530 3.42 7.91 1.72
C LEU A 530 2.99 6.67 2.51
N TYR A 531 1.68 6.54 2.75
CA TYR A 531 1.13 5.47 3.56
C TYR A 531 1.62 4.09 3.09
N SER A 532 1.97 3.27 4.08
CA SER A 532 2.22 1.85 3.94
C SER A 532 1.69 1.17 5.19
N ARG A 533 0.67 0.32 5.01
CA ARG A 533 0.09 -0.49 6.08
C ARG A 533 1.13 -1.41 6.70
N GLU A 534 2.02 -1.96 5.87
CA GLU A 534 3.09 -2.83 6.32
C GLU A 534 4.08 -2.10 7.22
N LEU A 535 4.51 -0.88 6.86
CA LEU A 535 5.37 -0.07 7.74
C LEU A 535 4.68 0.27 9.05
N TRP A 536 3.39 0.61 9.01
CA TRP A 536 2.60 0.86 10.21
C TRP A 536 2.55 -0.38 11.11
N ASP A 537 2.15 -1.53 10.57
CA ASP A 537 1.99 -2.78 11.32
C ASP A 537 3.31 -3.26 11.92
N LEU A 538 4.43 -3.12 11.20
CA LEU A 538 5.78 -3.41 11.69
C LEU A 538 6.20 -2.45 12.79
N SER A 539 6.03 -1.14 12.60
CA SER A 539 6.41 -0.13 13.60
C SER A 539 5.63 -0.30 14.91
N ALA A 540 4.36 -0.72 14.84
CA ALA A 540 3.54 -1.03 16.01
C ALA A 540 4.11 -2.22 16.81
N MET A 541 4.84 -3.14 16.16
CA MET A 541 5.49 -4.26 16.86
C MET A 541 6.69 -3.82 17.70
N LEU A 542 7.34 -2.70 17.35
CA LEU A 542 8.51 -2.19 18.06
C LEU A 542 8.19 -1.67 19.46
N VAL A 543 6.98 -1.16 19.65
CA VAL A 543 6.53 -0.59 20.93
C VAL A 543 5.86 -1.63 21.85
N ILE A 544 5.92 -2.92 21.50
CA ILE A 544 5.42 -4.02 22.33
C ILE A 544 6.50 -4.39 23.37
N PRO A 545 6.25 -4.23 24.69
CA PRO A 545 7.28 -4.40 25.72
C PRO A 545 7.87 -5.82 25.85
N THR A 546 7.25 -6.82 25.23
CA THR A 546 7.53 -8.25 25.44
C THR A 546 8.44 -8.84 24.36
N ARG A 547 8.99 -8.01 23.47
CA ARG A 547 9.80 -8.43 22.32
C ARG A 547 11.26 -8.62 22.70
N THR A 548 11.85 -9.68 22.17
CA THR A 548 13.28 -9.95 22.31
C THR A 548 14.10 -9.08 21.36
N ALA A 549 15.39 -8.89 21.67
CA ALA A 549 16.30 -8.15 20.81
C ALA A 549 16.36 -8.69 19.37
N SER A 550 16.32 -10.01 19.17
CA SER A 550 16.33 -10.61 17.83
C SER A 550 15.06 -10.29 17.05
N GLU A 551 13.89 -10.31 17.69
CA GLU A 551 12.63 -9.95 17.03
C GLU A 551 12.61 -8.46 16.66
N LEU A 552 13.13 -7.59 17.53
CA LEU A 552 13.23 -6.16 17.22
C LEU A 552 14.15 -5.93 16.01
N LEU A 553 15.27 -6.64 15.91
CA LEU A 553 16.16 -6.55 14.75
C LEU A 553 15.47 -6.99 13.45
N ASP A 554 14.72 -8.10 13.46
CA ASP A 554 13.97 -8.55 12.28
C ASP A 554 12.98 -7.48 11.80
N VAL A 555 12.25 -6.86 12.73
CA VAL A 555 11.27 -5.80 12.42
C VAL A 555 11.97 -4.56 11.87
N LEU A 556 13.07 -4.11 12.49
CA LEU A 556 13.84 -2.94 12.03
C LEU A 556 14.46 -3.18 10.64
N GLU A 557 14.94 -4.38 10.37
CA GLU A 557 15.46 -4.77 9.05
C GLU A 557 14.36 -4.76 7.97
N GLN A 558 13.18 -5.31 8.29
CA GLN A 558 12.06 -5.27 7.36
C GLN A 558 11.56 -3.84 7.10
N ILE A 559 11.57 -2.97 8.11
CA ILE A 559 11.25 -1.55 7.96
C ILE A 559 12.20 -0.87 6.94
N GLN A 560 13.50 -1.18 6.99
CA GLN A 560 14.48 -0.64 6.05
C GLN A 560 14.27 -1.14 4.62
N ARG A 561 14.01 -2.43 4.44
CA ARG A 561 13.64 -2.97 3.12
C ARG A 561 12.41 -2.26 2.55
N ASN A 562 11.39 -2.06 3.39
CA ASN A 562 10.16 -1.39 2.99
C ASN A 562 10.33 0.10 2.69
N TYR A 563 11.28 0.79 3.33
CA TYR A 563 11.65 2.15 2.96
C TYR A 563 12.12 2.22 1.49
N HIS A 564 13.06 1.37 1.09
CA HIS A 564 13.58 1.39 -0.28
C HIS A 564 12.49 1.08 -1.30
N ARG A 565 11.61 0.11 -1.00
CA ARG A 565 10.44 -0.21 -1.83
C ARG A 565 9.48 0.98 -1.96
N LEU A 566 9.22 1.68 -0.86
CA LEU A 566 8.36 2.88 -0.85
C LEU A 566 8.96 4.03 -1.66
N VAL A 567 10.26 4.31 -1.51
CA VAL A 567 10.97 5.33 -2.29
C VAL A 567 10.91 5.01 -3.78
N PHE A 568 11.26 3.78 -4.17
CA PHE A 568 11.21 3.32 -5.55
C PHE A 568 9.80 3.48 -6.13
N ARG A 569 8.77 3.00 -5.43
CA ARG A 569 7.37 3.05 -5.87
C ARG A 569 6.90 4.46 -6.22
N VAL A 570 7.37 5.46 -5.48
CA VAL A 570 6.97 6.86 -5.69
C VAL A 570 7.77 7.50 -6.83
N SER A 571 9.06 7.16 -6.96
CA SER A 571 9.94 7.67 -8.02
C SER A 571 9.68 7.05 -9.39
N GLU A 572 9.40 5.75 -9.45
CA GLU A 572 9.32 4.94 -10.69
C GLU A 572 8.40 5.57 -11.74
N ALA A 573 7.26 6.11 -11.33
CA ALA A 573 6.32 6.74 -12.25
C ALA A 573 6.90 7.99 -12.94
N TYR A 574 7.75 8.75 -12.26
CA TYR A 574 8.41 9.93 -12.83
C TYR A 574 9.58 9.53 -13.73
N GLU A 575 10.32 8.48 -13.35
CA GLU A 575 11.42 7.91 -14.15
C GLU A 575 10.89 7.41 -15.49
N VAL A 576 9.85 6.57 -15.47
CA VAL A 576 9.22 6.03 -16.69
C VAL A 576 8.58 7.13 -17.55
N MET A 577 8.08 8.21 -16.92
CA MET A 577 7.51 9.35 -17.62
C MET A 577 8.53 10.43 -18.00
N ALA A 578 9.84 10.25 -17.80
CA ALA A 578 10.84 11.32 -17.94
C ALA A 578 10.78 12.02 -19.30
N GLU A 579 10.69 11.26 -20.39
CA GLU A 579 10.57 11.79 -21.75
C GLU A 579 9.27 12.61 -21.93
N HIS A 580 8.14 12.07 -21.49
CA HIS A 580 6.84 12.76 -21.53
C HIS A 580 6.83 14.06 -20.71
N LEU A 581 7.55 14.06 -19.58
CA LEU A 581 7.69 15.21 -18.69
C LEU A 581 8.69 16.26 -19.24
N GLY A 582 9.43 15.93 -20.30
CA GLY A 582 10.39 16.82 -20.96
C GLY A 582 11.71 16.96 -20.20
N TYR A 583 12.15 15.91 -19.52
CA TYR A 583 13.42 15.86 -18.80
C TYR A 583 14.33 14.77 -19.36
N SER A 584 15.63 15.05 -19.43
CA SER A 584 16.64 13.99 -19.54
C SER A 584 16.69 13.14 -18.26
N GLU A 585 17.28 11.95 -18.33
CA GLU A 585 17.46 11.10 -17.13
C GLU A 585 18.20 11.82 -16.00
N ASP A 586 19.27 12.57 -16.30
CA ASP A 586 20.06 13.27 -15.29
C ASP A 586 19.27 14.41 -14.63
N GLU A 587 18.47 15.15 -15.41
CA GLU A 587 17.58 16.17 -14.86
C GLU A 587 16.47 15.54 -14.01
N MET A 588 15.92 14.40 -14.44
CA MET A 588 14.90 13.69 -13.67
C MET A 588 15.46 13.15 -12.35
N ARG A 589 16.70 12.63 -12.33
CA ARG A 589 17.39 12.24 -11.09
C ARG A 589 17.52 13.41 -10.12
N ALA A 590 17.85 14.61 -10.62
CA ALA A 590 17.93 15.81 -9.77
C ALA A 590 16.55 16.24 -9.22
N VAL A 591 15.50 16.15 -10.03
CA VAL A 591 14.09 16.37 -9.61
C VAL A 591 13.70 15.39 -8.51
N LEU A 592 14.00 14.10 -8.70
CA LEU A 592 13.69 13.04 -7.74
C LEU A 592 14.50 13.14 -6.47
N ALA A 593 15.77 13.54 -6.52
CA ALA A 593 16.57 13.79 -5.33
C ALA A 593 15.96 14.92 -4.48
N ASN A 594 15.48 15.99 -5.12
CA ASN A 594 14.78 17.07 -4.41
C ASN A 594 13.45 16.59 -3.82
N PHE A 595 12.69 15.81 -4.59
CA PHE A 595 11.45 15.19 -4.12
C PHE A 595 11.71 14.32 -2.88
N GLN A 596 12.75 13.47 -2.89
CA GLN A 596 13.10 12.60 -1.77
C GLN A 596 13.53 13.36 -0.51
N ARG A 597 14.25 14.47 -0.67
CA ARG A 597 14.60 15.34 0.47
C ARG A 597 13.39 15.87 1.21
N THR A 598 12.25 16.02 0.54
CA THR A 598 11.01 16.53 1.16
C THR A 598 10.28 15.52 2.05
N MET A 599 10.66 14.23 2.02
CA MET A 599 10.01 13.13 2.76
C MET A 599 10.57 12.98 4.19
N HIS A 600 10.39 14.00 5.03
CA HIS A 600 11.08 14.10 6.33
C HIS A 600 10.80 12.95 7.29
N ASP A 601 9.53 12.58 7.51
CA ASP A 601 9.16 11.48 8.42
C ASP A 601 9.70 10.14 7.93
N LEU A 602 9.64 9.89 6.62
CA LEU A 602 10.15 8.65 6.01
C LEU A 602 11.67 8.52 6.21
N ASN A 603 12.41 9.62 6.00
CA ASN A 603 13.86 9.64 6.19
C ASN A 603 14.23 9.50 7.68
N SER A 604 13.48 10.16 8.57
CA SER A 604 13.69 10.07 10.02
C SER A 604 13.41 8.67 10.55
N LEU A 605 12.37 8.01 10.04
CA LEU A 605 12.02 6.63 10.37
C LEU A 605 13.20 5.67 10.11
N VAL A 606 13.87 5.78 8.97
CA VAL A 606 15.06 4.95 8.67
C VAL A 606 16.24 5.32 9.57
N HIS A 607 16.51 6.60 9.73
CA HIS A 607 17.64 7.08 10.53
C HIS A 607 17.57 6.57 11.98
N PHE A 608 16.41 6.69 12.64
CA PHE A 608 16.23 6.17 14.00
C PHE A 608 16.14 4.65 14.05
N SER A 609 15.75 3.98 12.95
CA SER A 609 15.86 2.52 12.85
C SER A 609 17.32 2.07 12.84
N ASP A 610 18.21 2.76 12.11
CA ASP A 610 19.65 2.49 12.11
C ASP A 610 20.28 2.68 13.51
N ILE A 611 19.94 3.79 14.19
CA ILE A 611 20.39 4.05 15.56
C ILE A 611 19.94 2.92 16.50
N ALA A 612 18.68 2.50 16.42
CA ALA A 612 18.16 1.40 17.23
C ALA A 612 18.85 0.06 16.93
N ARG A 613 19.09 -0.26 15.65
CA ARG A 613 19.82 -1.48 15.25
C ARG A 613 21.24 -1.49 15.80
N ALA A 614 21.98 -0.38 15.66
CA ALA A 614 23.34 -0.25 16.17
C ALA A 614 23.38 -0.45 17.69
N PHE A 615 22.46 0.16 18.43
CA PHE A 615 22.35 0.00 19.89
C PHE A 615 22.09 -1.45 20.30
N ILE A 616 21.14 -2.13 19.64
CA ILE A 616 20.82 -3.53 19.94
C ILE A 616 22.01 -4.44 19.60
N ALA A 617 22.71 -4.19 18.49
CA ALA A 617 23.88 -4.96 18.09
C ALA A 617 25.04 -4.86 19.10
N GLU A 618 25.33 -3.65 19.60
CA GLU A 618 26.40 -3.41 20.59
C GLU A 618 26.11 -4.04 21.97
N ARG A 619 24.83 -4.13 22.35
CA ARG A 619 24.40 -4.59 23.70
C ARG A 619 23.64 -5.91 23.69
N ARG A 620 23.75 -6.68 22.59
CA ARG A 620 23.00 -7.92 22.36
C ARG A 620 23.05 -8.87 23.55
N GLU A 621 24.24 -9.11 24.12
CA GLU A 621 24.43 -10.00 25.26
C GLU A 621 23.76 -9.54 26.56
N GLN A 622 23.63 -8.23 26.77
CA GLN A 622 22.99 -7.65 27.96
C GLN A 622 21.45 -7.65 27.85
N LEU A 623 20.92 -7.67 26.63
CA LEU A 623 19.49 -7.68 26.33
C LEU A 623 18.93 -9.11 26.18
N LEU A 624 19.79 -10.13 26.07
CA LEU A 624 19.44 -11.56 26.09
C LEU A 624 19.04 -12.00 27.51
N GLY A 625 17.85 -11.60 27.95
CA GLY A 625 17.32 -11.99 29.26
C GLY A 625 15.99 -11.35 29.66
N LEU A 626 15.53 -10.33 28.93
CA LEU A 626 14.28 -9.63 29.18
C LEU A 626 13.26 -10.00 28.10
N GLY A 627 12.32 -10.88 28.43
CA GLY A 627 11.27 -11.28 27.49
C GLY A 627 10.45 -12.49 27.91
N SER A 628 9.89 -12.49 29.12
CA SER A 628 8.95 -13.53 29.57
C SER A 628 7.80 -12.93 30.37
N GLY A 629 6.98 -12.13 29.70
CA GLY A 629 5.70 -11.69 30.24
C GLY A 629 4.71 -11.54 29.11
N ALA A 630 3.63 -12.34 29.12
CA ALA A 630 2.47 -12.01 28.31
C ALA A 630 1.81 -10.79 28.97
N GLY A 631 1.79 -9.65 28.28
CA GLY A 631 0.86 -8.57 28.61
C GLY A 631 -0.57 -9.13 28.68
N GLY A 632 -1.42 -8.58 29.55
CA GLY A 632 -2.70 -9.15 30.01
C GLY A 632 -3.81 -9.37 28.95
N VAL A 633 -3.51 -10.07 27.86
CA VAL A 633 -4.39 -10.38 26.74
C VAL A 633 -4.66 -11.88 26.70
N ASP A 634 -5.91 -12.28 26.45
CA ASP A 634 -6.32 -13.69 26.41
C ASP A 634 -5.57 -14.46 25.29
N PRO A 635 -4.81 -15.53 25.62
CA PRO A 635 -4.11 -16.30 24.59
C PRO A 635 -5.05 -17.09 23.67
N TRP A 636 -6.32 -17.28 24.05
CA TRP A 636 -7.34 -18.03 23.30
C TRP A 636 -8.30 -17.13 22.50
N ASP A 637 -7.87 -15.92 22.16
CA ASP A 637 -8.66 -14.94 21.40
C ASP A 637 -8.62 -15.21 19.88
N PHE A 638 -9.45 -16.16 19.44
CA PHE A 638 -9.65 -16.51 18.04
C PHE A 638 -10.51 -15.42 17.37
N VAL A 639 -10.21 -15.12 16.11
CA VAL A 639 -10.97 -14.14 15.31
C VAL A 639 -11.67 -14.84 14.16
N HIS A 640 -12.92 -14.46 13.89
CA HIS A 640 -13.75 -14.96 12.78
C HIS A 640 -13.94 -13.88 11.71
N LEU A 641 -13.77 -14.22 10.44
CA LEU A 641 -13.84 -13.26 9.32
C LEU A 641 -15.25 -12.71 9.06
N SER A 642 -16.28 -13.45 9.46
CA SER A 642 -17.69 -13.06 9.27
C SER A 642 -18.18 -12.08 10.36
N HIS A 643 -17.42 -11.90 11.44
CA HIS A 643 -17.81 -11.08 12.60
C HIS A 643 -17.40 -9.61 12.38
N VAL A 644 -18.03 -8.97 11.39
CA VAL A 644 -17.68 -7.62 10.91
C VAL A 644 -17.52 -6.56 12.02
N PRO A 645 -18.38 -6.48 13.06
CA PRO A 645 -18.20 -5.50 14.13
C PRO A 645 -16.95 -5.73 14.99
N ASP A 646 -16.54 -7.00 15.18
CA ASP A 646 -15.32 -7.33 15.90
C ASP A 646 -14.08 -6.98 15.08
N ILE A 647 -14.09 -7.32 13.78
CA ILE A 647 -13.03 -6.95 12.84
C ILE A 647 -12.86 -5.43 12.77
N ALA A 648 -13.97 -4.70 12.62
CA ALA A 648 -13.94 -3.23 12.58
C ALA A 648 -13.27 -2.68 13.84
N ARG A 649 -13.70 -3.15 15.03
CA ARG A 649 -13.09 -2.74 16.30
C ARG A 649 -11.58 -2.99 16.33
N ARG A 650 -11.13 -4.18 15.94
CA ARG A 650 -9.70 -4.54 15.99
C ARG A 650 -8.83 -3.78 14.97
N VAL A 651 -9.41 -3.40 13.83
CA VAL A 651 -8.69 -2.69 12.76
C VAL A 651 -8.67 -1.18 13.01
N GLU A 652 -9.74 -0.63 13.60
CA GLU A 652 -9.94 0.81 13.82
C GLU A 652 -9.41 1.27 15.19
N ASP A 653 -9.29 0.39 16.19
CA ASP A 653 -8.77 0.73 17.51
C ASP A 653 -7.25 0.96 17.46
N PRO A 654 -6.77 2.19 17.68
CA PRO A 654 -5.35 2.51 17.64
C PRO A 654 -4.55 1.90 18.81
N GLU A 655 -5.22 1.50 19.89
CA GLU A 655 -4.59 0.86 21.06
C GLU A 655 -4.62 -0.68 20.96
N ALA A 656 -5.23 -1.24 19.92
CA ALA A 656 -5.29 -2.68 19.73
C ALA A 656 -3.89 -3.28 19.45
N PRO A 657 -3.62 -4.52 19.90
CA PRO A 657 -2.38 -5.21 19.55
C PRO A 657 -2.24 -5.37 18.04
N SER A 658 -1.01 -5.27 17.53
CA SER A 658 -0.72 -5.49 16.10
C SER A 658 -1.32 -6.82 15.61
N LEU A 659 -2.20 -6.73 14.61
CA LEU A 659 -2.89 -7.88 14.03
C LEU A 659 -1.89 -8.88 13.45
N GLN A 660 -0.87 -8.38 12.74
CA GLN A 660 0.16 -9.22 12.13
C GLN A 660 0.99 -9.94 13.21
N ALA A 661 1.31 -9.27 14.32
CA ALA A 661 2.00 -9.91 15.43
C ALA A 661 1.22 -11.07 16.05
N ARG A 662 -0.12 -10.95 16.12
CA ARG A 662 -0.99 -11.91 16.80
C ARG A 662 -1.55 -13.01 15.91
N TYR A 663 -1.84 -12.70 14.65
CA TYR A 663 -2.52 -13.60 13.71
C TYR A 663 -1.64 -13.97 12.51
N GLY A 664 -0.38 -13.55 12.49
CA GLY A 664 0.54 -13.74 11.37
C GLY A 664 0.19 -12.87 10.17
N GLY A 665 1.09 -12.81 9.17
CA GLY A 665 0.92 -12.01 7.96
C GLY A 665 -0.28 -12.43 7.10
N LYS A 666 -0.50 -13.74 6.94
CA LYS A 666 -1.67 -14.25 6.18
C LYS A 666 -2.98 -13.99 6.92
N GLY A 667 -3.00 -14.18 8.25
CA GLY A 667 -4.20 -13.96 9.06
C GLY A 667 -4.59 -12.50 9.12
N SER A 668 -3.63 -11.59 9.34
CA SER A 668 -3.90 -10.14 9.28
C SER A 668 -4.35 -9.69 7.89
N GLY A 669 -3.77 -10.23 6.82
CA GLY A 669 -4.21 -9.99 5.44
C GLY A 669 -5.69 -10.35 5.23
N LEU A 670 -6.14 -11.51 5.71
CA LEU A 670 -7.54 -11.91 5.64
C LEU A 670 -8.47 -11.03 6.48
N ILE A 671 -8.05 -10.61 7.68
CA ILE A 671 -8.80 -9.66 8.52
C ILE A 671 -8.97 -8.33 7.77
N HIS A 672 -7.92 -7.85 7.08
CA HIS A 672 -8.00 -6.64 6.26
C HIS A 672 -8.93 -6.80 5.05
N ILE A 673 -8.90 -7.95 4.35
CA ILE A 673 -9.83 -8.27 3.26
C ILE A 673 -11.28 -8.21 3.76
N ALA A 674 -11.57 -8.89 4.87
CA ALA A 674 -12.89 -8.92 5.49
C ALA A 674 -13.32 -7.52 5.99
N TYR A 675 -12.41 -6.75 6.58
CA TYR A 675 -12.66 -5.36 6.98
C TYR A 675 -13.11 -4.50 5.79
N LEU A 676 -12.44 -4.66 4.64
CA LEU A 676 -12.82 -4.01 3.40
C LEU A 676 -14.09 -4.60 2.78
N GLY A 677 -14.64 -5.71 3.27
CA GLY A 677 -15.78 -6.38 2.64
C GLY A 677 -15.46 -6.93 1.24
N ILE A 678 -14.17 -7.06 0.91
CA ILE A 678 -13.72 -7.76 -0.30
C ILE A 678 -14.13 -9.22 -0.16
N PRO A 679 -14.67 -9.85 -1.22
CA PRO A 679 -15.21 -11.20 -1.10
C PRO A 679 -14.10 -12.19 -0.74
N THR A 680 -14.33 -12.97 0.30
CA THR A 680 -13.43 -14.02 0.79
C THR A 680 -14.28 -15.12 1.44
N ARG A 681 -13.72 -16.33 1.52
CA ARG A 681 -14.36 -17.46 2.20
C ARG A 681 -14.27 -17.30 3.71
N ASP A 682 -15.33 -17.69 4.41
CA ASP A 682 -15.40 -17.59 5.86
C ASP A 682 -14.30 -18.43 6.53
N ALA A 683 -13.72 -17.90 7.61
CA ALA A 683 -12.60 -18.52 8.31
C ALA A 683 -12.51 -18.07 9.76
N PHE A 684 -11.76 -18.83 10.55
CA PHE A 684 -11.22 -18.35 11.82
C PHE A 684 -9.70 -18.51 11.89
N VAL A 685 -9.06 -17.67 12.71
CA VAL A 685 -7.60 -17.67 12.90
C VAL A 685 -7.23 -18.03 14.33
N VAL A 686 -6.39 -19.07 14.45
CA VAL A 686 -5.72 -19.51 15.67
C VAL A 686 -4.47 -18.64 15.91
N PRO A 687 -4.36 -17.93 17.05
CA PRO A 687 -3.29 -16.94 17.25
C PRO A 687 -1.87 -17.52 17.41
N THR A 688 -0.85 -16.74 17.03
CA THR A 688 0.61 -17.05 17.22
C THR A 688 1.00 -17.17 18.69
N VAL A 689 0.22 -16.58 19.61
CA VAL A 689 0.52 -16.60 21.05
C VAL A 689 0.40 -18.00 21.64
N LEU A 690 -0.45 -18.88 21.09
CA LEU A 690 -0.60 -20.25 21.56
C LEU A 690 0.69 -21.06 21.40
N PRO A 691 1.35 -21.08 20.21
CA PRO A 691 2.65 -21.72 20.09
C PRO A 691 3.76 -20.97 20.83
N ARG A 692 3.75 -19.63 20.86
CA ARG A 692 4.73 -18.84 21.64
C ARG A 692 4.73 -19.17 23.13
N MET A 693 3.56 -19.40 23.72
CA MET A 693 3.41 -19.78 25.13
C MET A 693 3.44 -21.30 25.34
N ASN A 694 3.74 -22.09 24.31
CA ASN A 694 3.71 -23.55 24.31
C ASN A 694 2.35 -24.17 24.73
N LEU A 695 1.25 -23.42 24.62
CA LEU A 695 -0.09 -23.86 25.05
C LEU A 695 -0.68 -24.94 24.13
N HIS A 696 -0.32 -24.92 22.84
CA HIS A 696 -0.72 -25.96 21.88
C HIS A 696 -0.21 -27.37 22.23
N VAL A 697 0.90 -27.48 22.97
CA VAL A 697 1.46 -28.75 23.48
C VAL A 697 1.07 -28.98 24.94
N ALA A 698 1.09 -27.93 25.77
CA ALA A 698 0.83 -28.05 27.20
C ALA A 698 -0.67 -28.22 27.54
N ALA A 699 -1.58 -27.79 26.66
CA ALA A 699 -3.03 -27.86 26.85
C ALA A 699 -3.78 -28.39 25.60
N PRO A 700 -3.46 -29.60 25.11
CA PRO A 700 -3.99 -30.13 23.85
C PRO A 700 -5.50 -30.37 23.91
N ASP A 701 -6.03 -30.82 25.06
CA ASP A 701 -7.47 -31.06 25.24
C ASP A 701 -8.27 -29.74 25.16
N ARG A 702 -7.71 -28.65 25.68
CA ARG A 702 -8.34 -27.32 25.58
C ARG A 702 -8.30 -26.80 24.15
N LEU A 703 -7.18 -26.99 23.45
CA LEU A 703 -7.08 -26.64 22.03
C LEU A 703 -8.13 -27.39 21.21
N ASP A 704 -8.29 -28.70 21.42
CA ASP A 704 -9.30 -29.49 20.72
C ASP A 704 -10.72 -29.01 20.99
N GLN A 705 -11.04 -28.66 22.24
CA GLN A 705 -12.34 -28.11 22.62
C GLN A 705 -12.62 -26.76 21.94
N GLU A 706 -11.66 -25.84 21.94
CA GLU A 706 -11.80 -24.55 21.25
C GLU A 706 -11.90 -24.72 19.74
N LEU A 707 -11.10 -25.60 19.13
CA LEU A 707 -11.19 -25.86 17.68
C LEU A 707 -12.59 -26.34 17.29
N MET A 708 -13.16 -27.30 18.02
CA MET A 708 -14.52 -27.79 17.73
C MET A 708 -15.59 -26.72 17.98
N ARG A 709 -15.42 -25.89 19.02
CA ARG A 709 -16.30 -24.74 19.28
C ARG A 709 -16.27 -23.74 18.13
N HIS A 710 -15.08 -23.42 17.63
CA HIS A 710 -14.88 -22.46 16.54
C HIS A 710 -15.31 -23.01 15.18
N ILE A 711 -15.20 -24.32 14.92
CA ILE A 711 -15.81 -24.96 13.74
C ILE A 711 -17.33 -24.83 13.76
N ALA A 712 -17.97 -25.07 14.91
CA ALA A 712 -19.43 -24.93 15.02
C ALA A 712 -19.90 -23.47 14.80
N ILE A 713 -19.10 -22.48 15.23
CA ILE A 713 -19.35 -21.07 14.92
C ILE A 713 -19.22 -20.83 13.41
N LEU A 714 -18.13 -21.31 12.79
CA LEU A 714 -17.90 -21.18 11.34
C LEU A 714 -19.04 -21.79 10.51
N GLU A 715 -19.53 -22.98 10.86
CA GLU A 715 -20.68 -23.60 10.19
C GLU A 715 -21.95 -22.72 10.24
N ASN A 716 -22.19 -22.07 11.38
CA ASN A 716 -23.34 -21.18 11.54
C ASN A 716 -23.14 -19.85 10.79
N ASP A 717 -21.91 -19.33 10.75
CA ASP A 717 -21.56 -18.11 10.02
C ASP A 717 -21.75 -18.30 8.51
N ILE A 718 -21.25 -19.42 7.95
CA ILE A 718 -21.43 -19.80 6.55
C ILE A 718 -22.93 -19.93 6.22
N ALA A 719 -23.70 -20.56 7.10
CA ALA A 719 -25.13 -20.73 6.91
C ALA A 719 -25.88 -19.38 6.85
N ALA A 720 -25.41 -18.39 7.60
CA ALA A 720 -25.98 -17.04 7.62
C ALA A 720 -25.52 -16.17 6.43
N SER A 721 -24.30 -16.37 5.92
CA SER A 721 -23.69 -15.54 4.87
C SER A 721 -24.07 -15.99 3.45
N GLU A 722 -23.93 -17.27 3.14
CA GLU A 722 -24.06 -17.82 1.78
C GLU A 722 -25.43 -18.46 1.51
N GLY A 723 -26.18 -18.80 2.56
CA GLY A 723 -27.43 -19.54 2.45
C GLY A 723 -27.17 -21.02 2.17
N GLY A 724 -27.22 -21.84 3.20
CA GLY A 724 -26.94 -23.27 3.14
C GLY A 724 -26.74 -23.83 4.54
N ASN A 725 -26.68 -25.14 4.72
CA ASN A 725 -26.37 -25.74 6.03
C ASN A 725 -25.21 -26.72 5.84
N LEU A 726 -24.08 -26.19 5.35
CA LEU A 726 -22.85 -26.95 5.16
C LEU A 726 -22.32 -27.40 6.52
N ARG A 727 -21.93 -28.67 6.63
CA ARG A 727 -21.46 -29.29 7.87
C ARG A 727 -20.23 -30.15 7.62
N LEU A 728 -19.27 -30.07 8.53
CA LEU A 728 -18.03 -30.81 8.45
C LEU A 728 -18.32 -32.32 8.52
N GLY A 729 -17.99 -33.05 7.46
CA GLY A 729 -18.21 -34.49 7.36
C GLY A 729 -19.65 -34.94 7.08
N ASP A 730 -20.63 -34.06 6.83
CA ASP A 730 -21.97 -34.47 6.37
C ASP A 730 -21.96 -34.67 4.84
N PRO A 731 -22.16 -35.90 4.32
CA PRO A 731 -22.15 -36.14 2.88
C PRO A 731 -23.26 -35.41 2.13
N ARG A 732 -24.36 -35.02 2.78
CA ARG A 732 -25.49 -34.34 2.10
C ARG A 732 -25.22 -32.86 1.87
N ASN A 733 -24.50 -32.22 2.77
CA ASN A 733 -24.15 -30.80 2.70
C ASN A 733 -22.69 -30.63 3.16
N PRO A 734 -21.72 -31.10 2.37
CA PRO A 734 -20.34 -31.21 2.84
C PRO A 734 -19.69 -29.82 2.98
N LEU A 735 -19.14 -29.55 4.16
CA LEU A 735 -18.18 -28.47 4.38
C LEU A 735 -16.75 -29.01 4.27
N LEU A 736 -15.98 -28.43 3.35
CA LEU A 736 -14.55 -28.70 3.20
C LEU A 736 -13.74 -27.47 3.63
N LEU A 737 -12.61 -27.71 4.30
CA LEU A 737 -11.78 -26.68 4.92
C LEU A 737 -10.32 -26.76 4.42
N ALA A 738 -9.68 -25.60 4.33
CA ALA A 738 -8.23 -25.45 4.25
C ALA A 738 -7.67 -25.09 5.63
N VAL A 739 -6.58 -25.74 6.02
CA VAL A 739 -5.82 -25.46 7.25
C VAL A 739 -4.42 -25.01 6.84
N ARG A 740 -4.10 -23.73 7.06
CA ARG A 740 -2.89 -23.07 6.52
C ARG A 740 -2.06 -22.41 7.62
N GLY A 741 -0.74 -22.54 7.54
CA GLY A 741 0.19 -21.79 8.39
C GLY A 741 0.41 -20.36 7.92
N GLY A 742 0.54 -19.43 8.87
CA GLY A 742 0.89 -18.03 8.62
C GLY A 742 1.80 -17.48 9.72
N SER A 743 3.09 -17.31 9.41
CA SER A 743 4.06 -16.61 10.26
C SER A 743 3.95 -15.09 10.13
N VAL A 744 4.59 -14.35 11.03
CA VAL A 744 4.63 -12.88 11.00
C VAL A 744 5.31 -12.36 9.73
N PHE A 745 6.48 -12.92 9.39
CA PHE A 745 7.20 -12.68 8.15
C PHE A 745 6.93 -13.80 7.14
N SER A 746 6.95 -13.46 5.85
CA SER A 746 6.65 -14.43 4.78
C SER A 746 7.67 -15.57 4.76
N MET A 747 7.18 -16.81 4.66
CA MET A 747 7.99 -18.03 4.52
C MET A 747 7.37 -18.91 3.43
N PRO A 748 7.53 -18.55 2.14
CA PRO A 748 6.84 -19.22 1.03
C PRO A 748 7.22 -20.72 0.96
N GLY A 749 6.22 -21.59 0.89
CA GLY A 749 6.39 -23.05 0.81
C GLY A 749 6.88 -23.74 2.09
N MET A 750 7.26 -23.00 3.14
CA MET A 750 7.91 -23.59 4.32
C MET A 750 6.95 -24.25 5.30
N LEU A 751 5.79 -23.61 5.51
CA LEU A 751 4.79 -24.04 6.50
C LEU A 751 3.81 -25.03 5.87
N ALA A 752 3.35 -25.99 6.67
CA ALA A 752 2.41 -26.99 6.20
C ALA A 752 1.06 -26.36 5.80
N THR A 753 0.41 -26.98 4.82
CA THR A 753 -0.94 -26.66 4.38
C THR A 753 -1.69 -27.96 4.13
N VAL A 754 -2.91 -28.06 4.65
CA VAL A 754 -3.82 -29.18 4.39
C VAL A 754 -5.06 -28.62 3.70
N VAL A 755 -5.41 -29.16 2.54
CA VAL A 755 -6.59 -28.74 1.76
C VAL A 755 -7.66 -29.82 1.76
N PHE A 756 -8.92 -29.42 1.57
CA PHE A 756 -10.07 -30.32 1.54
C PHE A 756 -10.25 -31.18 2.81
N ALA A 757 -9.86 -30.66 3.98
CA ALA A 757 -10.18 -31.29 5.27
C ALA A 757 -11.71 -31.32 5.44
N GLY A 758 -12.25 -32.44 5.87
CA GLY A 758 -13.68 -32.77 5.80
C GLY A 758 -13.98 -33.89 4.80
N MET A 759 -13.02 -34.25 3.93
CA MET A 759 -13.19 -35.28 2.93
C MET A 759 -13.21 -36.68 3.54
N THR A 760 -14.26 -37.44 3.26
CA THR A 760 -14.40 -38.86 3.58
C THR A 760 -14.84 -39.62 2.32
N GLN A 761 -14.84 -40.95 2.37
CA GLN A 761 -15.35 -41.75 1.26
C GLN A 761 -16.81 -41.38 0.90
N GLU A 762 -17.66 -41.18 1.91
CA GLU A 762 -19.07 -40.84 1.73
C GLU A 762 -19.26 -39.43 1.18
N VAL A 763 -18.44 -38.47 1.62
CA VAL A 763 -18.44 -37.10 1.08
C VAL A 763 -17.99 -37.10 -0.38
N ALA A 764 -16.92 -37.82 -0.72
CA ALA A 764 -16.44 -37.93 -2.09
C ALA A 764 -17.50 -38.56 -3.01
N GLU A 765 -18.17 -39.62 -2.56
CA GLU A 765 -19.24 -40.27 -3.33
C GLU A 765 -20.44 -39.35 -3.56
N SER A 766 -20.79 -38.51 -2.58
CA SER A 766 -21.86 -37.52 -2.72
C SER A 766 -21.49 -36.41 -3.71
N LEU A 767 -20.28 -35.85 -3.59
CA LEU A 767 -19.78 -34.84 -4.54
C LEU A 767 -19.71 -35.38 -5.97
N ALA A 768 -19.40 -36.66 -6.13
CA ALA A 768 -19.29 -37.30 -7.44
C ALA A 768 -20.63 -37.43 -8.18
N LEU A 769 -21.77 -37.27 -7.50
CA LEU A 769 -23.09 -37.22 -8.14
C LEU A 769 -23.29 -35.97 -9.00
N GLU A 770 -22.58 -34.90 -8.66
CA GLU A 770 -22.65 -33.63 -9.37
C GLU A 770 -21.46 -33.44 -10.31
N ASP A 771 -20.25 -33.70 -9.82
CA ASP A 771 -19.00 -33.52 -10.57
C ASP A 771 -18.00 -34.61 -10.13
N GLU A 772 -18.02 -35.73 -10.84
CA GLU A 772 -17.18 -36.91 -10.54
C GLU A 772 -15.70 -36.56 -10.55
N TRP A 773 -15.25 -35.74 -11.50
CA TRP A 773 -13.85 -35.37 -11.61
C TRP A 773 -13.39 -34.54 -10.41
N TYR A 774 -14.16 -33.50 -10.06
CA TYR A 774 -13.89 -32.65 -8.90
C TYR A 774 -13.82 -33.45 -7.60
N ALA A 775 -14.76 -34.37 -7.39
CA ALA A 775 -14.84 -35.16 -6.16
C ALA A 775 -13.57 -35.96 -5.91
N TRP A 776 -13.12 -36.72 -6.92
CA TRP A 776 -11.94 -37.57 -6.79
C TRP A 776 -10.63 -36.77 -6.85
N ASP A 777 -10.53 -35.71 -7.66
CA ASP A 777 -9.36 -34.80 -7.65
C ASP A 777 -9.18 -34.15 -6.27
N SER A 778 -10.27 -33.68 -5.67
CA SER A 778 -10.25 -33.08 -4.34
C SER A 778 -9.88 -34.10 -3.26
N PHE A 779 -10.35 -35.34 -3.38
CA PHE A 779 -10.02 -36.38 -2.41
C PHE A 779 -8.55 -36.82 -2.48
N ARG A 780 -7.97 -37.03 -3.66
CA ARG A 780 -6.52 -37.31 -3.74
C ARG A 780 -5.68 -36.17 -3.17
N ARG A 781 -6.12 -34.91 -3.31
CA ARG A 781 -5.40 -33.73 -2.79
C ARG A 781 -5.46 -33.64 -1.28
N PHE A 782 -6.62 -33.97 -0.70
CA PHE A 782 -6.71 -34.15 0.75
C PHE A 782 -5.69 -35.18 1.21
N LEU A 783 -5.66 -36.36 0.58
CA LEU A 783 -4.72 -37.43 0.95
C LEU A 783 -3.26 -36.98 0.83
N ALA A 784 -2.89 -36.35 -0.29
CA ALA A 784 -1.53 -35.87 -0.54
C ALA A 784 -1.10 -34.81 0.49
N SER A 785 -1.89 -33.74 0.65
CA SER A 785 -1.56 -32.65 1.57
C SER A 785 -1.57 -33.11 3.04
N TYR A 786 -2.51 -33.98 3.42
CA TYR A 786 -2.58 -34.53 4.77
C TYR A 786 -1.40 -35.45 5.08
N ALA A 787 -1.05 -36.37 4.17
CA ALA A 787 0.07 -37.29 4.36
C ALA A 787 1.41 -36.55 4.47
N ALA A 788 1.63 -35.53 3.62
CA ALA A 788 2.82 -34.70 3.68
C ALA A 788 2.91 -33.93 5.01
N ALA A 789 1.80 -33.35 5.48
CA ALA A 789 1.78 -32.53 6.69
C ALA A 789 1.85 -33.36 7.99
N ALA A 790 1.05 -34.42 8.10
CA ALA A 790 0.86 -35.16 9.35
C ALA A 790 1.77 -36.39 9.48
N TRP A 791 2.19 -36.99 8.36
CA TRP A 791 2.97 -38.22 8.34
C TRP A 791 4.35 -38.06 7.68
N HIS A 792 4.67 -36.88 7.16
CA HIS A 792 5.91 -36.61 6.42
C HIS A 792 6.13 -37.58 5.25
N PHE A 793 5.03 -37.96 4.59
CA PHE A 793 5.04 -38.84 3.43
C PHE A 793 4.60 -38.08 2.19
N ASP A 794 5.51 -37.87 1.24
CA ASP A 794 5.22 -37.18 -0.02
C ASP A 794 4.62 -38.16 -1.04
N LEU A 795 3.31 -38.00 -1.27
CA LEU A 795 2.57 -38.79 -2.25
C LEU A 795 2.85 -38.37 -3.69
N GLU A 796 3.26 -37.12 -3.93
CA GLU A 796 3.44 -36.58 -5.28
C GLU A 796 4.72 -37.16 -5.93
N GLU A 797 5.73 -37.57 -5.15
CA GLU A 797 6.92 -38.31 -5.65
C GLU A 797 6.56 -39.60 -6.39
N LEU A 798 5.37 -40.15 -6.18
CA LEU A 798 4.91 -41.37 -6.83
C LEU A 798 4.38 -41.15 -8.25
N ASP A 799 4.26 -39.90 -8.73
CA ASP A 799 3.82 -39.55 -10.09
C ASP A 799 2.53 -40.26 -10.52
N LEU A 800 1.58 -40.46 -9.59
CA LEU A 800 0.38 -41.27 -9.85
C LEU A 800 -0.48 -40.68 -10.98
N VAL A 801 -0.61 -39.35 -11.03
CA VAL A 801 -1.33 -38.64 -12.10
C VAL A 801 -0.60 -38.76 -13.43
N GLU A 802 0.73 -38.60 -13.47
CA GLU A 802 1.50 -38.74 -14.72
C GLU A 802 1.52 -40.18 -15.25
N LYS A 803 1.50 -41.18 -14.36
CA LYS A 803 1.31 -42.57 -14.75
C LYS A 803 -0.08 -42.80 -15.36
N ALA A 804 -1.12 -42.17 -14.82
CA ALA A 804 -2.47 -42.23 -15.38
C ALA A 804 -2.55 -41.53 -16.75
N LYS A 805 -1.98 -40.33 -16.90
CA LYS A 805 -1.89 -39.60 -18.18
C LYS A 805 -1.23 -40.42 -19.27
N ARG A 806 -0.06 -41.00 -18.98
CA ARG A 806 0.67 -41.89 -19.90
C ARG A 806 -0.15 -43.13 -20.29
N ARG A 807 -0.89 -43.73 -19.36
CA ARG A 807 -1.75 -44.89 -19.63
C ARG A 807 -2.94 -44.53 -20.53
N HIS A 808 -3.51 -43.34 -20.36
CA HIS A 808 -4.67 -42.86 -21.11
C HIS A 808 -4.32 -42.07 -22.38
N GLY A 809 -3.04 -41.80 -22.63
CA GLY A 809 -2.58 -41.08 -23.82
C GLY A 809 -3.01 -39.61 -23.84
N VAL A 810 -3.17 -38.98 -22.68
CA VAL A 810 -3.57 -37.57 -22.56
C VAL A 810 -2.40 -36.69 -22.10
N SER A 811 -2.37 -35.45 -22.57
CA SER A 811 -1.28 -34.51 -22.26
C SER A 811 -1.56 -33.68 -21.01
N LEU A 812 -2.83 -33.35 -20.73
CA LEU A 812 -3.23 -32.56 -19.56
C LEU A 812 -4.00 -33.41 -18.54
N LYS A 813 -3.91 -33.02 -17.28
CA LYS A 813 -4.64 -33.68 -16.17
C LYS A 813 -6.17 -33.54 -16.32
N ILE A 814 -6.63 -32.39 -16.82
CA ILE A 814 -8.05 -32.09 -17.04
C ILE A 814 -8.69 -33.02 -18.06
N ASP A 815 -7.91 -33.60 -18.97
CA ASP A 815 -8.40 -34.53 -19.99
C ASP A 815 -8.66 -35.95 -19.45
N LEU A 816 -8.28 -36.23 -18.19
CA LEU A 816 -8.55 -37.52 -17.55
C LEU A 816 -10.03 -37.61 -17.16
N PRO A 817 -10.72 -38.73 -17.46
CA PRO A 817 -12.08 -38.96 -16.97
C PRO A 817 -12.15 -39.06 -15.44
N GLY A 818 -13.28 -38.66 -14.84
CA GLY A 818 -13.51 -38.74 -13.38
C GLY A 818 -13.30 -40.13 -12.79
N ALA A 819 -13.72 -41.19 -13.51
CA ALA A 819 -13.47 -42.58 -13.12
C ALA A 819 -11.97 -42.91 -12.99
N VAL A 820 -11.11 -42.31 -13.83
CA VAL A 820 -9.64 -42.50 -13.74
C VAL A 820 -9.08 -41.74 -12.54
N MET A 821 -9.60 -40.56 -12.22
CA MET A 821 -9.24 -39.83 -11.00
C MET A 821 -9.60 -40.62 -9.73
N ARG A 822 -10.69 -41.40 -9.77
CA ARG A 822 -11.01 -42.36 -8.70
C ARG A 822 -9.93 -43.43 -8.56
N GLU A 823 -9.46 -44.02 -9.66
CA GLU A 823 -8.36 -45.00 -9.63
C GLU A 823 -7.08 -44.41 -9.01
N VAL A 824 -6.72 -43.17 -9.37
CA VAL A 824 -5.57 -42.45 -8.79
C VAL A 824 -5.76 -42.25 -7.28
N THR A 825 -6.99 -41.95 -6.84
CA THR A 825 -7.30 -41.77 -5.42
C THR A 825 -7.17 -43.09 -4.65
N GLU A 826 -7.66 -44.21 -5.19
CA GLU A 826 -7.47 -45.53 -4.58
C GLU A 826 -6.00 -45.95 -4.53
N ALA A 827 -5.23 -45.65 -5.58
CA ALA A 827 -3.78 -45.87 -5.60
C ALA A 827 -3.06 -45.04 -4.52
N SER A 828 -3.50 -43.80 -4.28
CA SER A 828 -2.97 -42.94 -3.22
C SER A 828 -3.22 -43.55 -1.82
N LYS A 829 -4.44 -44.07 -1.58
CA LYS A 829 -4.77 -44.77 -0.33
C LYS A 829 -3.94 -46.05 -0.15
N ALA A 830 -3.72 -46.81 -1.22
CA ALA A 830 -2.89 -48.01 -1.19
C ALA A 830 -1.43 -47.67 -0.82
N ALA A 831 -0.86 -46.64 -1.45
CA ALA A 831 0.50 -46.17 -1.16
C ALA A 831 0.67 -45.73 0.32
N ILE A 832 -0.29 -44.98 0.87
CA ILE A 832 -0.28 -44.60 2.29
C ILE A 832 -0.30 -45.85 3.21
N ARG A 833 -1.09 -46.86 2.87
CA ARG A 833 -1.16 -48.11 3.65
C ARG A 833 0.16 -48.88 3.58
N GLU A 834 0.78 -48.96 2.40
CA GLU A 834 2.08 -49.58 2.19
C GLU A 834 3.20 -48.86 2.94
N ALA A 835 3.11 -47.54 3.08
CA ALA A 835 4.02 -46.72 3.89
C ALA A 835 3.86 -46.93 5.41
N GLY A 836 2.84 -47.69 5.85
CA GLY A 836 2.64 -48.07 7.26
C GLY A 836 1.61 -47.23 8.01
N HIS A 837 0.92 -46.30 7.35
CA HIS A 837 -0.06 -45.38 7.96
C HIS A 837 -1.52 -45.84 7.81
N GLY A 838 -1.76 -47.13 7.60
CA GLY A 838 -3.10 -47.63 7.25
C GLY A 838 -4.14 -47.48 8.36
N ARG A 839 -3.76 -47.65 9.63
CA ARG A 839 -4.69 -47.51 10.76
C ARG A 839 -5.06 -46.05 10.98
N GLU A 840 -4.08 -45.17 10.89
CA GLU A 840 -4.24 -43.72 10.99
C GLU A 840 -5.11 -43.20 9.84
N LEU A 841 -4.87 -43.69 8.61
CA LEU A 841 -5.69 -43.38 7.44
C LEU A 841 -7.16 -43.75 7.67
N ASP A 842 -7.44 -44.98 8.12
CA ASP A 842 -8.82 -45.41 8.34
C ASP A 842 -9.51 -44.57 9.44
N ALA A 843 -8.79 -44.16 10.49
CA ALA A 843 -9.33 -43.29 11.52
C ALA A 843 -9.66 -41.88 11.00
N VAL A 844 -8.76 -41.26 10.23
CA VAL A 844 -8.99 -39.90 9.72
C VAL A 844 -10.08 -39.88 8.65
N LEU A 845 -10.26 -40.94 7.88
CA LEU A 845 -11.35 -41.04 6.90
C LEU A 845 -12.74 -41.25 7.54
N GLN A 846 -12.81 -41.60 8.84
CA GLN A 846 -14.05 -41.77 9.59
C GLN A 846 -14.42 -40.55 10.46
N ASP A 847 -13.44 -39.72 10.85
CA ASP A 847 -13.65 -38.57 11.72
C ASP A 847 -13.08 -37.28 11.09
N ALA A 848 -13.94 -36.49 10.46
CA ALA A 848 -13.57 -35.19 9.88
C ALA A 848 -13.06 -34.18 10.93
N GLY A 849 -13.54 -34.25 12.18
CA GLY A 849 -13.03 -33.41 13.27
C GLY A 849 -11.60 -33.80 13.69
N LEU A 850 -11.25 -35.09 13.62
CA LEU A 850 -9.88 -35.57 13.79
C LEU A 850 -8.96 -35.03 12.70
N GLN A 851 -9.43 -34.94 11.45
CA GLN A 851 -8.64 -34.38 10.34
C GLN A 851 -8.19 -32.95 10.66
N VAL A 852 -9.12 -32.08 11.07
CA VAL A 852 -8.82 -30.66 11.35
C VAL A 852 -7.89 -30.52 12.57
N ARG A 853 -8.15 -31.25 13.66
CA ARG A 853 -7.30 -31.21 14.87
C ARG A 853 -5.86 -31.61 14.57
N ASN A 854 -5.68 -32.70 13.82
CA ASN A 854 -4.35 -33.17 13.42
C ASN A 854 -3.68 -32.19 12.46
N ALA A 855 -4.42 -31.60 11.52
CA ALA A 855 -3.90 -30.60 10.60
C ALA A 855 -3.39 -29.34 11.35
N VAL A 856 -4.15 -28.82 12.32
CA VAL A 856 -3.72 -27.66 13.13
C VAL A 856 -2.43 -27.96 13.89
N ARG A 857 -2.31 -29.16 14.49
CA ARG A 857 -1.09 -29.60 15.17
C ARG A 857 0.09 -29.74 14.22
N ALA A 858 -0.14 -30.31 13.04
CA ALA A 858 0.88 -30.44 11.99
C ALA A 858 1.39 -29.07 11.52
N VAL A 859 0.49 -28.09 11.35
CA VAL A 859 0.89 -26.72 11.01
C VAL A 859 1.74 -26.09 12.09
N HIS A 860 1.36 -26.20 13.38
CA HIS A 860 2.20 -25.71 14.47
C HIS A 860 3.57 -26.39 14.49
N ALA A 861 3.63 -27.71 14.35
CA ALA A 861 4.88 -28.47 14.31
C ALA A 861 5.76 -28.11 13.10
N SER A 862 5.16 -27.72 11.97
CA SER A 862 5.89 -27.35 10.75
C SER A 862 6.79 -26.12 10.93
N TRP A 863 6.57 -25.30 11.96
CA TRP A 863 7.47 -24.20 12.32
C TRP A 863 8.88 -24.73 12.63
N ASP A 864 8.99 -25.88 13.29
CA ASP A 864 10.25 -26.48 13.72
C ASP A 864 10.78 -27.55 12.75
N ALA A 865 10.16 -27.69 11.57
CA ALA A 865 10.67 -28.55 10.52
C ALA A 865 12.05 -28.08 10.02
N ASP A 866 12.90 -29.02 9.58
CA ASP A 866 14.28 -28.72 9.16
C ASP A 866 14.35 -27.68 8.05
N ARG A 867 13.47 -27.75 7.06
CA ARG A 867 13.38 -26.74 5.97
C ARG A 867 13.07 -25.34 6.51
N ALA A 868 12.15 -25.24 7.47
CA ALA A 868 11.72 -23.96 8.04
C ALA A 868 12.83 -23.37 8.93
N ARG A 869 13.54 -24.20 9.70
CA ARG A 869 14.73 -23.80 10.47
C ARG A 869 15.85 -23.30 9.55
N ARG A 870 16.16 -24.02 8.47
CA ARG A 870 17.16 -23.62 7.47
C ARG A 870 16.79 -22.29 6.82
N TYR A 871 15.54 -22.13 6.40
CA TYR A 871 15.06 -20.87 5.81
C TYR A 871 15.25 -19.69 6.76
N ARG A 872 14.84 -19.84 8.03
CA ARG A 872 15.04 -18.79 9.05
C ARG A 872 16.52 -18.49 9.29
N ALA A 873 17.38 -19.51 9.31
CA ALA A 873 18.81 -19.30 9.45
C ALA A 873 19.42 -18.50 8.28
N ILE A 874 19.01 -18.80 7.05
CA ILE A 874 19.45 -18.11 5.82
C ILE A 874 18.94 -16.66 5.81
N LYS A 875 17.67 -16.45 6.17
CA LYS A 875 17.04 -15.11 6.20
C LYS A 875 17.24 -14.37 7.52
N HIS A 876 18.06 -14.91 8.42
CA HIS A 876 18.37 -14.36 9.74
C HIS A 876 17.15 -14.04 10.63
N LEU A 877 16.06 -14.81 10.49
CA LEU A 877 14.81 -14.60 11.23
C LEU A 877 14.84 -15.25 12.63
N SER A 878 14.29 -14.55 13.62
CA SER A 878 14.14 -15.03 14.99
C SER A 878 13.24 -16.28 15.11
N GLU A 879 13.61 -17.17 16.03
CA GLU A 879 12.81 -18.36 16.35
C GLU A 879 11.53 -18.03 17.11
N GLY A 880 11.45 -16.85 17.74
CA GLY A 880 10.35 -16.46 18.65
C GLY A 880 9.03 -16.06 17.97
N TRP A 881 8.98 -16.01 16.63
CA TRP A 881 7.78 -15.57 15.90
C TRP A 881 6.65 -16.58 15.88
N HIS A 882 6.98 -17.88 15.76
CA HIS A 882 6.03 -18.98 15.58
C HIS A 882 5.03 -18.75 14.42
N THR A 883 4.01 -19.61 14.32
CA THR A 883 2.99 -19.54 13.27
C THR A 883 1.58 -19.49 13.84
N ALA A 884 0.73 -18.65 13.24
CA ALA A 884 -0.72 -18.76 13.37
C ALA A 884 -1.23 -19.92 12.50
N VAL A 885 -2.48 -20.34 12.73
CA VAL A 885 -3.17 -21.31 11.88
C VAL A 885 -4.48 -20.72 11.41
N ILE A 886 -4.73 -20.76 10.11
CA ILE A 886 -5.96 -20.27 9.49
C ILE A 886 -6.79 -21.50 9.11
N VAL A 887 -8.02 -21.57 9.60
CA VAL A 887 -9.00 -22.60 9.21
C VAL A 887 -10.09 -21.91 8.40
N GLN A 888 -10.10 -22.15 7.10
CA GLN A 888 -10.91 -21.42 6.12
C GLN A 888 -11.77 -22.37 5.29
N GLN A 889 -13.00 -21.98 4.96
CA GLN A 889 -13.84 -22.69 4.00
C GLN A 889 -13.14 -22.78 2.63
N MET A 890 -13.17 -23.97 2.01
CA MET A 890 -12.59 -24.16 0.69
C MET A 890 -13.32 -23.32 -0.37
N ALA A 891 -12.54 -22.67 -1.24
CA ALA A 891 -13.00 -22.23 -2.56
C ALA A 891 -12.43 -23.19 -3.61
N SER A 892 -13.29 -23.76 -4.45
CA SER A 892 -12.92 -24.83 -5.38
C SER A 892 -12.84 -24.32 -6.82
N GLY A 893 -11.66 -23.90 -7.26
CA GLY A 893 -11.39 -23.54 -8.66
C GLY A 893 -11.29 -24.75 -9.60
N ASN A 894 -11.19 -25.96 -9.03
CA ASN A 894 -11.04 -27.24 -9.73
C ASN A 894 -12.38 -27.92 -10.09
N ARG A 895 -13.49 -27.18 -10.03
CA ARG A 895 -14.76 -27.64 -10.58
C ARG A 895 -14.66 -27.71 -12.10
N SER A 896 -15.32 -28.70 -12.68
CA SER A 896 -15.38 -28.87 -14.13
C SER A 896 -16.14 -27.71 -14.76
N ASN A 897 -15.57 -27.10 -15.80
CA ASN A 897 -16.26 -26.11 -16.61
C ASN A 897 -17.04 -26.82 -17.74
N GLU A 898 -18.34 -26.53 -17.89
CA GLU A 898 -19.23 -27.23 -18.83
C GLU A 898 -19.03 -26.82 -20.30
N GLU A 899 -18.59 -25.59 -20.56
CA GLU A 899 -18.29 -25.07 -21.90
C GLU A 899 -16.79 -24.96 -22.12
N GLU A 900 -16.37 -25.09 -23.39
CA GLU A 900 -15.01 -24.73 -23.81
C GLU A 900 -14.80 -23.23 -23.56
N MET A 901 -13.69 -22.87 -22.91
CA MET A 901 -13.37 -21.48 -22.57
C MET A 901 -13.26 -20.66 -23.86
N ARG A 902 -14.11 -19.63 -24.00
CA ARG A 902 -14.17 -18.77 -25.18
C ARG A 902 -14.67 -17.37 -24.83
N ALA A 903 -14.29 -16.40 -25.64
CA ALA A 903 -14.77 -15.03 -25.49
C ALA A 903 -16.31 -14.97 -25.49
N GLY A 904 -16.87 -14.29 -24.49
CA GLY A 904 -18.32 -14.16 -24.30
C GLY A 904 -19.00 -15.34 -23.62
N MET A 905 -18.25 -16.22 -22.95
CA MET A 905 -18.79 -17.28 -22.10
C MET A 905 -19.60 -16.72 -20.90
N ASP A 906 -20.50 -17.52 -20.35
CA ASP A 906 -21.26 -17.15 -19.15
C ASP A 906 -20.37 -17.19 -17.90
N GLU A 907 -19.88 -16.01 -17.51
CA GLU A 907 -19.03 -15.80 -16.34
C GLU A 907 -19.68 -16.28 -15.02
N SER A 908 -21.00 -16.45 -14.98
CA SER A 908 -21.70 -16.91 -13.76
C SER A 908 -21.46 -18.38 -13.42
N ARG A 909 -20.84 -19.17 -14.33
CA ARG A 909 -20.61 -20.62 -14.13
C ARG A 909 -19.14 -21.01 -14.12
N ILE A 910 -18.23 -20.05 -14.25
CA ILE A 910 -16.79 -20.32 -14.43
C ILE A 910 -16.13 -20.76 -13.14
N SER A 911 -15.15 -21.66 -13.27
CA SER A 911 -14.31 -22.09 -12.16
C SER A 911 -12.84 -22.04 -12.55
N LEU A 912 -12.07 -21.26 -11.80
CA LEU A 912 -10.64 -21.04 -12.04
C LEU A 912 -9.95 -20.58 -10.77
N THR A 913 -8.64 -20.63 -10.76
CA THR A 913 -7.78 -20.02 -9.74
C THR A 913 -6.79 -19.10 -10.41
N GLY A 914 -6.33 -18.07 -9.71
CA GLY A 914 -5.35 -17.13 -10.24
C GLY A 914 -4.51 -16.47 -9.17
N VAL A 915 -3.32 -16.03 -9.57
CA VAL A 915 -2.39 -15.28 -8.73
C VAL A 915 -1.93 -14.06 -9.52
N ILE A 916 -2.06 -12.88 -8.91
CA ILE A 916 -1.52 -11.61 -9.40
C ILE A 916 -0.34 -11.26 -8.48
N PRO A 917 0.89 -11.71 -8.78
CA PRO A 917 2.05 -11.51 -7.91
C PRO A 917 2.63 -10.10 -7.99
N HIS A 918 2.54 -9.45 -9.15
CA HIS A 918 3.28 -8.22 -9.43
C HIS A 918 2.44 -7.16 -10.13
N THR A 919 2.99 -5.95 -10.12
CA THR A 919 2.53 -4.85 -10.97
C THR A 919 3.72 -4.25 -11.70
N ARG A 920 3.48 -3.79 -12.92
CA ARG A 920 4.45 -3.03 -13.70
C ARG A 920 3.99 -1.61 -13.92
N MET A 921 4.91 -0.66 -13.82
CA MET A 921 4.68 0.71 -14.28
C MET A 921 4.79 0.73 -15.81
N ALA A 922 3.77 1.26 -16.49
CA ALA A 922 3.85 1.45 -17.93
C ALA A 922 4.30 2.88 -18.28
N SER A 923 4.58 3.13 -19.57
CA SER A 923 5.07 4.40 -20.11
C SER A 923 4.19 5.61 -19.79
N ASP A 924 2.89 5.38 -19.57
CA ASP A 924 1.90 6.38 -19.15
C ASP A 924 1.95 6.70 -17.63
N GLY A 925 2.83 6.03 -16.89
CA GLY A 925 2.94 6.10 -15.44
C GLY A 925 1.74 5.46 -14.72
N VAL A 926 0.96 4.61 -15.38
CA VAL A 926 -0.14 3.85 -14.77
C VAL A 926 0.33 2.42 -14.52
N ARG A 927 0.08 1.93 -13.30
CA ARG A 927 0.42 0.55 -12.94
C ARG A 927 -0.59 -0.44 -13.51
N ARG A 928 -0.10 -1.49 -14.15
CA ARG A 928 -0.89 -2.63 -14.67
C ARG A 928 -0.51 -3.90 -13.92
N PHE A 929 -1.46 -4.81 -13.74
CA PHE A 929 -1.23 -6.10 -13.10
C PHE A 929 -0.62 -7.11 -14.08
N THR A 930 0.19 -8.01 -13.53
CA THR A 930 0.70 -9.21 -14.22
C THR A 930 0.47 -10.42 -13.33
N GLY A 931 0.26 -11.59 -13.94
CA GLY A 931 -0.02 -12.82 -13.20
C GLY A 931 -0.55 -13.95 -14.06
N ASP A 932 -0.84 -15.06 -13.41
CA ASP A 932 -1.23 -16.32 -14.02
C ASP A 932 -2.63 -16.73 -13.56
N VAL A 933 -3.42 -17.28 -14.47
CA VAL A 933 -4.71 -17.93 -14.19
C VAL A 933 -4.72 -19.35 -14.74
N LYS A 934 -5.55 -20.20 -14.13
CA LYS A 934 -5.74 -21.57 -14.55
C LYS A 934 -7.17 -22.04 -14.30
N PHE A 935 -7.83 -22.44 -15.37
CA PHE A 935 -9.20 -22.99 -15.34
C PHE A 935 -9.22 -24.42 -14.80
N SER A 936 -10.31 -24.78 -14.13
CA SER A 936 -10.52 -26.12 -13.55
C SER A 936 -9.32 -26.61 -12.72
N ALA A 937 -8.72 -25.72 -11.92
CA ALA A 937 -7.51 -25.98 -11.15
C ALA A 937 -7.59 -25.53 -9.70
N CYS A 938 -6.77 -26.14 -8.84
CA CYS A 938 -6.60 -25.74 -7.45
C CYS A 938 -5.37 -24.83 -7.30
N GLY A 939 -5.30 -24.02 -6.24
CA GLY A 939 -4.17 -23.11 -6.00
C GLY A 939 -2.79 -23.79 -6.09
N ASP A 940 -2.66 -25.02 -5.56
CA ASP A 940 -1.41 -25.79 -5.63
C ASP A 940 -0.96 -26.12 -7.06
N ASP A 941 -1.88 -26.14 -8.05
CA ASP A 941 -1.52 -26.33 -9.46
C ASP A 941 -0.83 -25.09 -10.08
N LEU A 942 -0.96 -23.92 -9.44
CA LEU A 942 -0.25 -22.68 -9.80
C LEU A 942 1.06 -22.55 -9.03
N VAL A 943 1.03 -22.72 -7.71
CA VAL A 943 2.18 -22.43 -6.85
C VAL A 943 3.15 -23.60 -6.68
N GLY A 944 2.70 -24.85 -6.86
CA GLY A 944 3.45 -26.05 -6.50
C GLY A 944 4.65 -26.36 -7.39
N GLY A 945 4.79 -25.72 -8.56
CA GLY A 945 5.94 -25.91 -9.45
C GLY A 945 5.98 -27.23 -10.23
N LEU A 946 5.00 -28.12 -10.01
CA LEU A 946 4.93 -29.47 -10.60
C LEU A 946 4.22 -29.52 -11.97
N THR A 947 3.56 -28.43 -12.36
CA THR A 947 2.75 -28.33 -13.58
C THR A 947 3.55 -27.73 -14.74
N ALA A 948 3.26 -28.19 -15.96
CA ALA A 948 3.90 -27.69 -17.16
C ALA A 948 3.49 -26.24 -17.46
N ALA A 949 4.45 -25.41 -17.86
CA ALA A 949 4.29 -23.98 -18.12
C ALA A 949 3.20 -23.65 -19.16
N LEU A 950 3.04 -24.50 -20.18
CA LEU A 950 2.01 -24.37 -21.23
C LEU A 950 0.55 -24.41 -20.72
N SER A 951 0.33 -24.75 -19.45
CA SER A 951 -1.00 -24.85 -18.85
C SER A 951 -1.44 -23.59 -18.09
N PHE A 952 -0.62 -22.53 -18.08
CA PHE A 952 -0.96 -21.24 -17.47
C PHE A 952 -1.42 -20.25 -18.54
N GLU A 953 -2.40 -19.43 -18.19
CA GLU A 953 -2.84 -18.31 -19.04
C GLU A 953 -2.53 -16.98 -18.34
N PRO A 954 -2.05 -15.96 -19.07
CA PRO A 954 -1.83 -14.64 -18.49
C PRO A 954 -3.15 -14.03 -18.00
N VAL A 955 -3.13 -13.38 -16.83
CA VAL A 955 -4.32 -12.70 -16.28
C VAL A 955 -4.90 -11.63 -17.22
N GLN A 956 -4.11 -11.12 -18.15
CA GLN A 956 -4.55 -10.14 -19.16
C GLN A 956 -5.53 -10.73 -20.18
N GLU A 957 -5.49 -12.05 -20.41
CA GLU A 957 -6.43 -12.73 -21.31
C GLU A 957 -7.86 -12.74 -20.75
N LEU A 958 -8.03 -12.51 -19.44
CA LEU A 958 -9.35 -12.35 -18.82
C LEU A 958 -10.15 -11.20 -19.45
N GLN A 959 -9.49 -10.17 -19.99
CA GLN A 959 -10.21 -9.09 -20.68
C GLN A 959 -11.05 -9.60 -21.85
N ALA A 960 -10.54 -10.59 -22.59
CA ALA A 960 -11.24 -11.18 -23.72
C ALA A 960 -12.17 -12.32 -23.28
N GLN A 961 -11.75 -13.11 -22.29
CA GLN A 961 -12.43 -14.35 -21.89
C GLN A 961 -13.52 -14.14 -20.82
N ALA A 962 -13.22 -13.37 -19.77
CA ALA A 962 -14.07 -13.12 -18.61
C ALA A 962 -13.98 -11.63 -18.16
N PRO A 963 -14.50 -10.68 -18.97
CA PRO A 963 -14.35 -9.26 -18.72
C PRO A 963 -14.99 -8.77 -17.42
N MET A 964 -16.09 -9.37 -16.93
CA MET A 964 -16.68 -8.94 -15.65
C MET A 964 -15.80 -9.35 -14.47
N LEU A 965 -15.17 -10.53 -14.53
CA LEU A 965 -14.15 -10.95 -13.58
C LEU A 965 -12.95 -9.99 -13.57
N GLU A 966 -12.40 -9.64 -14.75
CA GLU A 966 -11.28 -8.71 -14.87
C GLU A 966 -11.60 -7.35 -14.20
N ARG A 967 -12.77 -6.77 -14.52
CA ARG A 967 -13.22 -5.49 -13.93
C ARG A 967 -13.34 -5.58 -12.42
N LYS A 968 -13.88 -6.69 -11.90
CA LYS A 968 -13.99 -6.92 -10.46
C LYS A 968 -12.62 -7.05 -9.78
N LEU A 969 -11.67 -7.73 -10.43
CA LEU A 969 -10.29 -7.82 -9.95
C LEU A 969 -9.60 -6.45 -9.96
N ASN A 970 -9.78 -5.64 -11.01
CA ASN A 970 -9.25 -4.28 -11.08
C ASN A 970 -9.81 -3.40 -9.96
N HIS A 971 -11.11 -3.48 -9.69
CA HIS A 971 -11.74 -2.78 -8.56
C HIS A 971 -11.14 -3.21 -7.22
N ILE A 972 -11.07 -4.51 -6.97
CA ILE A 972 -10.52 -5.09 -5.73
C ILE A 972 -9.05 -4.67 -5.57
N GLY A 973 -8.24 -4.79 -6.61
CA GLY A 973 -6.83 -4.40 -6.61
C GLY A 973 -6.63 -2.92 -6.33
N ALA A 974 -7.44 -2.03 -6.93
CA ALA A 974 -7.39 -0.61 -6.64
C ALA A 974 -7.78 -0.27 -5.18
N ARG A 975 -8.69 -1.06 -4.59
CA ARG A 975 -9.11 -0.91 -3.20
C ARG A 975 -8.06 -1.40 -2.22
N LEU A 976 -7.50 -2.60 -2.46
CA LEU A 976 -6.39 -3.14 -1.69
C LEU A 976 -5.19 -2.20 -1.76
N ARG A 977 -4.80 -1.73 -2.94
CA ARG A 977 -3.68 -0.79 -3.10
C ARG A 977 -3.87 0.49 -2.30
N ARG A 978 -5.09 1.04 -2.28
CA ARG A 978 -5.39 2.24 -1.49
C ARG A 978 -5.29 1.97 0.02
N TYR A 979 -5.75 0.81 0.47
CA TYR A 979 -5.78 0.45 1.88
C TYR A 979 -4.43 -0.05 2.42
N LEU A 980 -3.66 -0.78 1.62
CA LEU A 980 -2.31 -1.22 1.97
C LEU A 980 -1.30 -0.09 1.78
N GLY A 981 -1.61 0.86 0.89
CA GLY A 981 -0.67 1.90 0.47
C GLY A 981 0.36 1.41 -0.54
N SER A 982 0.55 0.10 -0.70
CA SER A 982 1.44 -0.59 -1.65
C SER A 982 0.65 -1.33 -2.73
N ASP A 983 1.33 -1.73 -3.80
CA ASP A 983 0.75 -2.74 -4.71
C ASP A 983 0.48 -4.02 -3.95
N ALA A 984 -0.58 -4.73 -4.34
CA ALA A 984 -1.07 -5.90 -3.63
C ALA A 984 -0.84 -7.14 -4.49
N GLU A 985 -0.21 -8.14 -3.91
CA GLU A 985 -0.30 -9.50 -4.42
C GLU A 985 -1.67 -10.05 -4.05
N ILE A 986 -2.31 -10.72 -5.00
CA ILE A 986 -3.68 -11.24 -4.86
C ILE A 986 -3.70 -12.70 -5.30
N GLU A 987 -4.02 -13.59 -4.37
CA GLU A 987 -4.42 -14.97 -4.71
C GLU A 987 -5.95 -15.04 -4.68
N PHE A 988 -6.55 -15.53 -5.76
CA PHE A 988 -7.99 -15.60 -5.88
C PHE A 988 -8.46 -16.92 -6.50
N THR A 989 -9.71 -17.26 -6.21
CA THR A 989 -10.39 -18.42 -6.78
C THR A 989 -11.80 -18.02 -7.14
N VAL A 990 -12.23 -18.39 -8.33
CA VAL A 990 -13.63 -18.31 -8.76
C VAL A 990 -14.19 -19.73 -8.71
N GLU A 991 -15.25 -19.91 -7.94
CA GLU A 991 -16.00 -21.17 -7.88
C GLU A 991 -17.41 -20.90 -8.41
N ARG A 992 -17.71 -21.40 -9.62
CA ARG A 992 -18.99 -21.21 -10.31
C ARG A 992 -19.48 -19.75 -10.27
N GLY A 993 -18.65 -18.85 -10.78
CA GLY A 993 -18.95 -17.42 -10.84
C GLY A 993 -18.91 -16.68 -9.49
N ILE A 994 -18.49 -17.31 -8.40
CA ILE A 994 -18.28 -16.65 -7.10
C ILE A 994 -16.78 -16.41 -6.90
N LEU A 995 -16.36 -15.15 -7.04
CA LEU A 995 -14.97 -14.73 -6.78
C LEU A 995 -14.70 -14.66 -5.28
N SER A 996 -13.63 -15.31 -4.83
CA SER A 996 -13.08 -15.21 -3.47
C SER A 996 -11.61 -14.84 -3.53
N ILE A 997 -11.21 -13.79 -2.81
CA ILE A 997 -9.81 -13.44 -2.55
C ILE A 997 -9.36 -14.26 -1.33
N LEU A 998 -8.36 -15.10 -1.50
CA LEU A 998 -7.90 -16.06 -0.48
C LEU A 998 -6.66 -15.56 0.26
N GLN A 999 -5.89 -14.67 -0.34
CA GLN A 999 -4.70 -14.09 0.27
C GLN A 999 -4.41 -12.72 -0.34
N THR A 1000 -3.88 -11.83 0.48
CA THR A 1000 -3.22 -10.61 0.00
C THR A 1000 -2.01 -10.26 0.84
N ARG A 1001 -1.00 -9.69 0.21
CA ARG A 1001 0.18 -9.08 0.85
C ARG A 1001 0.70 -7.95 -0.04
N SER A 1002 1.68 -7.18 0.44
CA SER A 1002 2.40 -6.25 -0.44
C SER A 1002 3.02 -7.03 -1.60
N ALA A 1003 2.69 -6.65 -2.83
CA ALA A 1003 3.31 -7.19 -4.03
C ALA A 1003 4.78 -6.78 -4.07
N GLU A 1004 5.61 -7.68 -4.58
CA GLU A 1004 6.96 -7.31 -4.99
C GLU A 1004 6.87 -6.56 -6.31
N VAL A 1005 7.66 -5.49 -6.42
CA VAL A 1005 7.73 -4.69 -7.64
C VAL A 1005 8.82 -5.30 -8.51
N GLU A 1006 8.55 -5.45 -9.81
CA GLU A 1006 9.54 -5.95 -10.75
C GLU A 1006 10.76 -5.01 -10.73
N HIS A 1007 11.89 -5.49 -10.18
CA HIS A 1007 13.10 -4.68 -10.07
C HIS A 1007 13.84 -4.67 -11.42
N HIS A 1008 13.84 -3.51 -12.08
CA HIS A 1008 14.70 -3.24 -13.23
C HIS A 1008 16.14 -2.92 -12.77
N HIS A 1009 16.89 -3.91 -12.30
CA HIS A 1009 18.34 -3.75 -12.14
C HIS A 1009 19.00 -3.59 -13.50
N ASN A 1010 19.93 -2.63 -13.68
CA ASN A 1010 20.75 -2.40 -14.88
C ASN A 1010 20.92 -3.68 -15.72
N LEU A 1011 20.03 -3.84 -16.70
CA LEU A 1011 19.82 -5.13 -17.34
C LEU A 1011 21.00 -5.36 -18.26
N ARG A 1012 21.74 -6.45 -18.03
CA ARG A 1012 22.65 -6.97 -19.04
C ARG A 1012 21.81 -7.73 -20.05
N THR A 1013 22.12 -7.63 -21.33
CA THR A 1013 21.51 -8.42 -22.38
C THR A 1013 22.60 -9.08 -23.23
N PHE A 1014 22.26 -10.11 -23.99
CA PHE A 1014 23.21 -10.75 -24.90
C PHE A 1014 23.47 -9.86 -26.12
N VAL A 1015 24.72 -9.85 -26.60
CA VAL A 1015 25.11 -9.06 -27.80
C VAL A 1015 24.48 -9.63 -29.07
N ASP A 1016 24.40 -10.95 -29.15
CA ASP A 1016 23.74 -11.69 -30.22
C ASP A 1016 22.54 -12.45 -29.64
N SER A 1017 21.35 -12.19 -30.16
CA SER A 1017 20.12 -12.80 -29.66
C SER A 1017 19.93 -14.23 -30.17
N GLY A 1018 20.51 -14.62 -31.31
CA GLY A 1018 20.42 -15.98 -31.89
C GLY A 1018 19.03 -16.65 -31.84
N ASP A 1019 19.00 -17.95 -32.11
CA ASP A 1019 17.90 -18.81 -31.69
C ASP A 1019 18.32 -19.50 -30.37
N PRO A 1020 17.47 -19.49 -29.33
CA PRO A 1020 17.80 -20.11 -28.05
C PRO A 1020 17.74 -21.65 -28.14
N ASP A 1021 18.58 -22.32 -27.33
CA ASP A 1021 18.59 -23.79 -27.20
C ASP A 1021 17.42 -24.30 -26.34
N GLY A 1022 16.78 -23.39 -25.59
CA GLY A 1022 15.53 -23.64 -24.85
C GLY A 1022 14.86 -22.31 -24.46
N GLN A 1023 13.54 -22.35 -24.29
CA GLN A 1023 12.75 -21.16 -24.02
C GLN A 1023 11.80 -21.40 -22.85
N GLY A 1024 11.98 -20.64 -21.77
CA GLY A 1024 11.13 -20.70 -20.58
C GLY A 1024 10.42 -19.39 -20.28
N ILE A 1025 9.93 -19.31 -19.05
CA ILE A 1025 9.39 -18.12 -18.42
C ILE A 1025 10.53 -17.41 -17.68
N GLY A 1026 10.84 -16.19 -18.10
CA GLY A 1026 11.74 -15.32 -17.35
C GLY A 1026 11.11 -14.88 -16.04
N ILE A 1027 11.76 -15.17 -14.91
CA ILE A 1027 11.29 -14.80 -13.57
C ILE A 1027 11.90 -13.46 -13.15
N CYS A 1028 13.24 -13.38 -13.07
CA CYS A 1028 13.91 -12.14 -12.72
C CYS A 1028 15.32 -12.10 -13.30
N GLY A 1029 15.88 -10.89 -13.42
CA GLY A 1029 17.28 -10.67 -13.84
C GLY A 1029 17.50 -10.63 -15.35
N GLY A 1030 18.65 -10.13 -15.76
CA GLY A 1030 19.06 -10.05 -17.17
C GLY A 1030 19.89 -11.26 -17.61
N ALA A 1031 20.69 -11.04 -18.65
CA ALA A 1031 21.72 -11.97 -19.11
C ALA A 1031 22.66 -12.38 -17.95
N PHE A 1032 22.81 -13.69 -17.77
CA PHE A 1032 23.62 -14.33 -16.73
C PHE A 1032 24.30 -15.58 -17.29
N ARG A 1033 25.61 -15.70 -17.08
CA ARG A 1033 26.44 -16.84 -17.52
C ARG A 1033 26.83 -17.66 -16.30
N GLY A 1034 26.13 -18.76 -16.08
CA GLY A 1034 26.27 -19.51 -14.84
C GLY A 1034 27.00 -20.83 -15.01
N ILE A 1035 27.85 -21.18 -14.04
CA ILE A 1035 28.45 -22.50 -13.94
C ILE A 1035 27.45 -23.48 -13.30
N VAL A 1036 27.22 -24.62 -13.96
CA VAL A 1036 26.10 -25.51 -13.62
C VAL A 1036 26.38 -26.35 -12.38
N ALA A 1037 25.38 -26.39 -11.50
CA ALA A 1037 25.28 -27.26 -10.33
C ALA A 1037 23.90 -27.95 -10.31
N PHE A 1038 23.81 -29.18 -9.82
CA PHE A 1038 22.53 -29.91 -9.69
C PHE A 1038 22.08 -30.09 -8.24
N ASP A 1039 23.00 -30.02 -7.28
CA ASP A 1039 22.69 -30.24 -5.86
C ASP A 1039 23.59 -29.41 -4.92
N GLU A 1040 23.36 -29.55 -3.62
CA GLU A 1040 24.12 -28.83 -2.57
C GLU A 1040 25.61 -29.22 -2.55
N GLN A 1041 25.97 -30.45 -2.92
CA GLN A 1041 27.36 -30.88 -2.96
C GLN A 1041 28.11 -30.23 -4.12
N ASP A 1042 27.47 -30.11 -5.28
CA ASP A 1042 28.00 -29.42 -6.45
C ASP A 1042 28.27 -27.94 -6.14
N VAL A 1043 27.31 -27.26 -5.51
CA VAL A 1043 27.44 -25.84 -5.12
C VAL A 1043 28.65 -25.64 -4.21
N GLU A 1044 28.78 -26.46 -3.17
CA GLU A 1044 29.88 -26.34 -2.20
C GLU A 1044 31.26 -26.59 -2.84
N GLN A 1045 31.34 -27.55 -3.78
CA GLN A 1045 32.58 -27.83 -4.50
C GLN A 1045 32.93 -26.73 -5.50
N LEU A 1046 31.95 -26.20 -6.24
CA LEU A 1046 32.16 -25.13 -7.22
C LEU A 1046 32.55 -23.81 -6.55
N ARG A 1047 31.97 -23.47 -5.39
CA ARG A 1047 32.39 -22.29 -4.61
C ARG A 1047 33.87 -22.31 -4.20
N LYS A 1048 34.43 -23.51 -4.00
CA LYS A 1048 35.85 -23.73 -3.66
C LYS A 1048 36.75 -23.82 -4.89
N SER A 1049 36.17 -23.92 -6.09
CA SER A 1049 36.89 -24.05 -7.35
C SER A 1049 37.27 -22.68 -7.94
N PRO A 1050 38.45 -22.54 -8.58
CA PRO A 1050 38.78 -21.34 -9.36
C PRO A 1050 37.87 -21.14 -10.59
N GLU A 1051 37.13 -22.16 -11.03
CA GLU A 1051 36.23 -22.10 -12.20
C GLU A 1051 35.04 -21.16 -11.98
N ALA A 1052 34.55 -21.06 -10.73
CA ALA A 1052 33.47 -20.14 -10.38
C ALA A 1052 33.90 -18.67 -10.43
N ALA A 1053 35.22 -18.40 -10.41
CA ALA A 1053 35.80 -17.07 -10.54
C ALA A 1053 36.43 -16.82 -11.93
N ALA A 1054 36.20 -17.72 -12.89
CA ALA A 1054 36.76 -17.62 -14.23
C ALA A 1054 36.14 -16.47 -15.04
N GLU A 1055 36.92 -15.86 -15.92
CA GLU A 1055 36.43 -14.83 -16.83
C GLU A 1055 35.33 -15.42 -17.74
N GLY A 1056 34.18 -14.74 -17.77
CA GLY A 1056 32.99 -15.20 -18.51
C GLY A 1056 32.01 -16.07 -17.71
N VAL A 1057 32.20 -16.20 -16.38
CA VAL A 1057 31.26 -16.81 -15.44
C VAL A 1057 30.80 -15.72 -14.46
N ASP A 1058 29.50 -15.55 -14.31
CA ASP A 1058 28.88 -14.55 -13.42
C ASP A 1058 28.56 -15.13 -12.03
N GLY A 1059 28.40 -16.45 -11.90
CA GLY A 1059 28.07 -17.12 -10.65
C GLY A 1059 27.63 -18.56 -10.84
N ILE A 1060 27.10 -19.19 -9.79
CA ILE A 1060 26.62 -20.59 -9.84
C ILE A 1060 25.16 -20.63 -10.29
N LEU A 1061 24.86 -21.45 -11.30
CA LEU A 1061 23.53 -21.74 -11.81
C LEU A 1061 23.05 -23.10 -11.32
N LEU A 1062 22.01 -23.10 -10.49
CA LEU A 1062 21.34 -24.33 -10.07
C LEU A 1062 20.37 -24.78 -11.18
N VAL A 1063 20.48 -26.03 -11.62
CA VAL A 1063 19.64 -26.62 -12.64
C VAL A 1063 18.79 -27.73 -12.03
N LEU A 1064 17.46 -27.56 -12.04
CA LEU A 1064 16.51 -28.48 -11.39
C LEU A 1064 15.45 -28.99 -12.37
N GLU A 1065 14.94 -30.20 -12.12
CA GLU A 1065 13.75 -30.66 -12.84
C GLU A 1065 12.50 -29.94 -12.32
N ASN A 1066 12.27 -30.03 -11.01
CA ASN A 1066 11.08 -29.51 -10.33
C ASN A 1066 11.53 -28.73 -9.09
N PRO A 1067 11.39 -27.39 -9.08
CA PRO A 1067 11.83 -26.60 -7.94
C PRO A 1067 10.78 -26.69 -6.82
N VAL A 1068 10.98 -27.61 -5.87
CA VAL A 1068 10.03 -27.89 -4.77
C VAL A 1068 10.35 -27.05 -3.53
N PRO A 1069 9.40 -26.86 -2.59
CA PRO A 1069 9.65 -26.04 -1.39
C PRO A 1069 10.90 -26.44 -0.60
N ASP A 1070 11.23 -27.72 -0.52
CA ASP A 1070 12.40 -28.21 0.22
C ASP A 1070 13.74 -27.73 -0.37
N GLU A 1071 13.76 -27.32 -1.63
CA GLU A 1071 14.94 -26.80 -2.33
C GLU A 1071 15.11 -25.28 -2.20
N ILE A 1072 14.10 -24.56 -1.70
CA ILE A 1072 14.17 -23.09 -1.54
C ILE A 1072 15.42 -22.63 -0.77
N PRO A 1073 15.81 -23.26 0.36
CA PRO A 1073 17.07 -22.93 1.04
C PRO A 1073 18.31 -23.04 0.13
N LEU A 1074 18.35 -24.03 -0.77
CA LEU A 1074 19.44 -24.21 -1.73
C LEU A 1074 19.37 -23.15 -2.84
N ILE A 1075 18.19 -22.88 -3.39
CA ILE A 1075 17.93 -21.85 -4.40
C ILE A 1075 18.41 -20.48 -3.93
N LEU A 1076 18.08 -20.11 -2.68
CA LEU A 1076 18.49 -18.84 -2.07
C LEU A 1076 20.01 -18.72 -1.88
N SER A 1077 20.74 -19.85 -1.92
CA SER A 1077 22.18 -19.87 -1.72
C SER A 1077 22.98 -19.66 -3.02
N VAL A 1078 22.42 -19.97 -4.20
CA VAL A 1078 23.09 -19.86 -5.51
C VAL A 1078 22.86 -18.49 -6.17
N ASP A 1079 23.40 -18.25 -7.36
CA ASP A 1079 23.37 -16.93 -8.03
C ASP A 1079 22.43 -16.90 -9.26
N GLY A 1080 21.98 -18.06 -9.72
CA GLY A 1080 20.90 -18.18 -10.68
C GLY A 1080 20.18 -19.52 -10.61
N LEU A 1081 19.00 -19.58 -11.22
CA LEU A 1081 18.14 -20.76 -11.26
C LEU A 1081 17.67 -21.05 -12.70
N LEU A 1082 17.76 -22.31 -13.11
CA LEU A 1082 17.18 -22.82 -14.34
C LEU A 1082 16.35 -24.07 -14.02
N ALA A 1083 15.08 -24.11 -14.40
CA ALA A 1083 14.24 -25.29 -14.18
C ALA A 1083 13.37 -25.68 -15.37
N SER A 1084 13.12 -26.99 -15.48
CA SER A 1084 12.22 -27.56 -16.50
C SER A 1084 10.75 -27.22 -16.23
N ARG A 1085 10.33 -27.26 -14.96
CA ARG A 1085 8.96 -26.95 -14.53
C ARG A 1085 8.87 -25.68 -13.68
N GLY A 1086 7.65 -25.22 -13.47
CA GLY A 1086 7.34 -24.02 -12.67
C GLY A 1086 6.81 -22.85 -13.51
N GLY A 1087 5.83 -22.14 -12.95
CA GLY A 1087 5.27 -20.90 -13.49
C GLY A 1087 5.86 -19.65 -12.83
N SER A 1088 5.43 -18.48 -13.32
CA SER A 1088 5.85 -17.16 -12.79
C SER A 1088 5.43 -16.93 -11.33
N THR A 1089 4.47 -17.73 -10.86
CA THR A 1089 3.86 -17.66 -9.53
C THR A 1089 4.22 -18.86 -8.62
N SER A 1090 5.16 -19.71 -9.05
CA SER A 1090 5.61 -20.88 -8.26
C SER A 1090 6.30 -20.48 -6.95
N HIS A 1091 6.34 -21.38 -5.96
CA HIS A 1091 7.07 -21.14 -4.71
C HIS A 1091 8.54 -20.74 -4.92
N ALA A 1092 9.17 -21.32 -5.94
CA ALA A 1092 10.52 -20.98 -6.35
C ALA A 1092 10.61 -19.57 -6.95
N ALA A 1093 9.70 -19.22 -7.86
CA ALA A 1093 9.62 -17.86 -8.43
C ALA A 1093 9.45 -16.81 -7.32
N VAL A 1094 8.49 -17.04 -6.41
CA VAL A 1094 8.24 -16.16 -5.25
C VAL A 1094 9.46 -16.07 -4.32
N ALA A 1095 10.18 -17.17 -4.09
CA ALA A 1095 11.38 -17.16 -3.25
C ALA A 1095 12.53 -16.38 -3.91
N VAL A 1096 12.67 -16.50 -5.23
CA VAL A 1096 13.68 -15.81 -6.04
C VAL A 1096 13.42 -14.31 -6.07
N HIS A 1097 12.17 -13.87 -6.22
CA HIS A 1097 11.84 -12.44 -6.16
C HIS A 1097 12.14 -11.81 -4.80
N GLY A 1098 12.08 -12.58 -3.71
CA GLY A 1098 12.50 -12.14 -2.37
C GLY A 1098 14.02 -12.08 -2.14
N ILE A 1099 14.85 -12.16 -3.19
CA ILE A 1099 16.31 -11.99 -3.13
C ILE A 1099 16.65 -10.53 -3.46
N ASP A 1100 16.68 -9.68 -2.44
CA ASP A 1100 16.97 -8.24 -2.61
C ASP A 1100 18.47 -7.91 -2.46
N GLU A 1101 19.27 -8.81 -1.90
CA GLU A 1101 20.65 -8.53 -1.43
C GLU A 1101 21.72 -8.76 -2.51
N LYS A 1102 21.36 -9.43 -3.60
CA LYS A 1102 22.29 -9.75 -4.69
C LYS A 1102 21.58 -9.87 -6.04
N PRO A 1103 22.30 -9.62 -7.16
CA PRO A 1103 21.78 -9.93 -8.48
C PRO A 1103 21.48 -11.42 -8.59
N PHE A 1104 20.29 -11.76 -9.07
CA PHE A 1104 19.87 -13.14 -9.31
C PHE A 1104 19.19 -13.22 -10.69
N SER A 1105 19.47 -14.28 -11.45
CA SER A 1105 18.81 -14.53 -12.74
C SER A 1105 18.11 -15.88 -12.73
N ALA A 1106 16.84 -15.91 -13.12
CA ALA A 1106 16.02 -17.11 -13.05
C ALA A 1106 15.15 -17.32 -14.29
N VAL A 1107 15.17 -18.55 -14.81
CA VAL A 1107 14.29 -19.02 -15.88
C VAL A 1107 13.65 -20.34 -15.44
N LEU A 1108 12.33 -20.41 -15.45
CA LEU A 1108 11.56 -21.60 -15.08
C LEU A 1108 10.71 -22.07 -16.26
N GLY A 1109 10.23 -23.31 -16.21
CA GLY A 1109 9.27 -23.80 -17.20
C GLY A 1109 9.85 -24.02 -18.60
N VAL A 1110 11.14 -24.36 -18.71
CA VAL A 1110 11.80 -24.64 -19.99
C VAL A 1110 11.40 -26.04 -20.46
N ALA A 1111 10.46 -26.10 -21.41
CA ALA A 1111 9.88 -27.37 -21.87
C ALA A 1111 10.90 -28.30 -22.54
N GLU A 1112 11.93 -27.72 -23.16
CA GLU A 1112 13.01 -28.43 -23.85
C GLU A 1112 14.04 -29.04 -22.88
N LEU A 1113 14.02 -28.66 -21.59
CA LEU A 1113 14.99 -29.09 -20.59
C LEU A 1113 14.51 -30.34 -19.86
N HIS A 1114 15.33 -31.39 -19.85
CA HIS A 1114 15.15 -32.58 -19.02
C HIS A 1114 16.34 -32.79 -18.10
N VAL A 1115 16.12 -32.78 -16.79
CA VAL A 1115 17.18 -33.00 -15.79
C VAL A 1115 17.14 -34.45 -15.33
N ARG A 1116 18.28 -35.13 -15.35
CA ARG A 1116 18.41 -36.55 -14.96
C ARG A 1116 19.64 -36.74 -14.08
N GLY A 1117 19.43 -36.74 -12.76
CA GLY A 1117 20.53 -36.86 -11.80
C GLY A 1117 21.50 -35.68 -11.94
N SER A 1118 22.75 -35.95 -12.30
CA SER A 1118 23.82 -34.95 -12.41
C SER A 1118 24.06 -34.43 -13.85
N ALA A 1119 23.04 -34.52 -14.72
CA ALA A 1119 23.11 -34.04 -16.09
C ALA A 1119 21.77 -33.43 -16.54
N ALA A 1120 21.83 -32.46 -17.44
CA ALA A 1120 20.70 -31.83 -18.10
C ALA A 1120 20.76 -32.05 -19.61
N GLU A 1121 19.68 -32.52 -20.20
CA GLU A 1121 19.53 -32.74 -21.64
C GLU A 1121 18.56 -31.70 -22.20
N PHE A 1122 18.99 -30.97 -23.23
CA PHE A 1122 18.10 -30.12 -24.04
C PHE A 1122 17.64 -30.92 -25.25
N VAL A 1123 16.33 -30.99 -25.47
CA VAL A 1123 15.72 -31.80 -26.55
C VAL A 1123 14.95 -30.95 -27.55
N ASP A 1124 14.84 -31.43 -28.77
CA ASP A 1124 13.93 -30.85 -29.78
C ASP A 1124 12.47 -31.31 -29.58
N ALA A 1125 11.58 -30.81 -30.45
CA ALA A 1125 10.16 -31.15 -30.43
C ALA A 1125 9.86 -32.65 -30.65
N ASP A 1126 10.79 -33.39 -31.26
CA ASP A 1126 10.68 -34.84 -31.49
C ASP A 1126 11.31 -35.65 -30.33
N GLY A 1127 11.86 -34.98 -29.32
CA GLY A 1127 12.51 -35.58 -28.14
C GLY A 1127 13.96 -36.00 -28.39
N THR A 1128 14.60 -35.54 -29.47
CA THR A 1128 16.01 -35.82 -29.77
C THR A 1128 16.90 -34.90 -28.94
N VAL A 1129 17.89 -35.46 -28.24
CA VAL A 1129 18.85 -34.69 -27.44
C VAL A 1129 19.76 -33.87 -28.36
N LEU A 1130 19.68 -32.54 -28.24
CA LEU A 1130 20.52 -31.57 -28.94
C LEU A 1130 21.83 -31.33 -28.17
N HIS A 1131 21.72 -31.14 -26.86
CA HIS A 1131 22.85 -30.84 -25.99
C HIS A 1131 22.73 -31.58 -24.65
N THR A 1132 23.87 -31.97 -24.08
CA THR A 1132 23.96 -32.51 -22.72
C THR A 1132 24.93 -31.66 -21.91
N VAL A 1133 24.44 -31.15 -20.78
CA VAL A 1133 25.14 -30.25 -19.87
C VAL A 1133 25.44 -30.98 -18.58
N HIS A 1134 26.68 -30.88 -18.12
CA HIS A 1134 27.16 -31.48 -16.87
C HIS A 1134 27.56 -30.39 -15.89
N ARG A 1135 27.79 -30.81 -14.65
CA ARG A 1135 28.33 -29.93 -13.62
C ARG A 1135 29.66 -29.32 -14.07
N GLY A 1136 29.80 -28.00 -13.88
CA GLY A 1136 30.99 -27.25 -14.27
C GLY A 1136 30.92 -26.68 -15.69
N ASP A 1137 29.98 -27.13 -16.52
CA ASP A 1137 29.70 -26.49 -17.80
C ASP A 1137 29.06 -25.10 -17.57
N VAL A 1138 29.18 -24.22 -18.55
CA VAL A 1138 28.57 -22.88 -18.49
C VAL A 1138 27.33 -22.84 -19.35
N VAL A 1139 26.23 -22.34 -18.79
CA VAL A 1139 24.97 -22.07 -19.48
C VAL A 1139 24.63 -20.60 -19.31
N SER A 1140 24.19 -19.97 -20.39
CA SER A 1140 23.79 -18.56 -20.39
C SER A 1140 22.26 -18.46 -20.41
N ILE A 1141 21.67 -17.78 -19.43
CA ILE A 1141 20.23 -17.55 -19.32
C ILE A 1141 19.90 -16.07 -19.33
N HIS A 1142 18.68 -15.71 -19.77
CA HIS A 1142 18.17 -14.35 -19.69
C HIS A 1142 16.85 -14.32 -18.92
N GLY A 1143 16.94 -13.88 -17.67
CA GLY A 1143 15.85 -13.99 -16.69
C GLY A 1143 14.61 -13.12 -16.94
N GLN A 1144 14.59 -12.24 -17.94
CA GLN A 1144 13.37 -11.52 -18.36
C GLN A 1144 12.63 -12.14 -19.53
N ASN A 1145 13.35 -12.51 -20.59
CA ASN A 1145 12.71 -13.05 -21.79
C ASN A 1145 12.70 -14.58 -21.79
N GLY A 1146 13.31 -15.24 -20.81
CA GLY A 1146 13.31 -16.69 -20.65
C GLY A 1146 14.24 -17.47 -21.59
N ALA A 1147 15.10 -16.78 -22.36
CA ALA A 1147 16.00 -17.44 -23.30
C ALA A 1147 17.12 -18.20 -22.60
N VAL A 1148 17.43 -19.40 -23.07
CA VAL A 1148 18.49 -20.27 -22.55
C VAL A 1148 19.44 -20.68 -23.68
N PHE A 1149 20.74 -20.56 -23.43
CA PHE A 1149 21.79 -20.94 -24.38
C PHE A 1149 22.83 -21.82 -23.70
N VAL A 1150 23.15 -22.95 -24.32
CA VAL A 1150 24.25 -23.81 -23.87
C VAL A 1150 25.57 -23.14 -24.23
N GLY A 1151 26.47 -22.99 -23.26
CA GLY A 1151 27.75 -22.29 -23.42
C GLY A 1151 27.73 -20.82 -22.99
N ARG A 1152 28.83 -20.14 -23.31
CA ARG A 1152 29.07 -18.73 -22.92
C ARG A 1152 28.61 -17.78 -24.01
N ARG A 1153 27.75 -16.81 -23.65
CA ARG A 1153 27.34 -15.71 -24.53
C ARG A 1153 28.00 -14.39 -24.11
N GLU A 1154 28.28 -13.52 -25.08
CA GLU A 1154 28.78 -12.18 -24.80
C GLU A 1154 27.63 -11.28 -24.32
N ILE A 1155 27.90 -10.46 -23.30
CA ILE A 1155 26.89 -9.60 -22.65
C ILE A 1155 27.25 -8.12 -22.84
N ARG A 1156 26.22 -7.27 -22.95
CA ARG A 1156 26.33 -5.80 -22.91
C ARG A 1156 25.36 -5.23 -21.89
N SER A 1157 25.67 -4.07 -21.33
CA SER A 1157 24.72 -3.31 -20.51
C SER A 1157 23.67 -2.67 -21.40
N VAL A 1158 22.39 -2.80 -21.05
CA VAL A 1158 21.31 -1.96 -21.58
C VAL A 1158 21.47 -0.59 -20.91
N GLN A 1159 21.65 0.46 -21.72
CA GLN A 1159 21.71 1.84 -21.23
C GLN A 1159 20.34 2.29 -20.76
#